data_AF-A0A4R6ZK52-F1
#
_entry.id   AF-A0A4R6ZK52-F1
#
_cell.length_a   1.000
_cell.length_b   1.000
_cell.length_c   1.000
_cell.angle_alpha   90.00
_cell.angle_beta   90.00
_cell.angle_gamma   90.00
#
_symmetry.space_group_name_H-M   'P 1'
#
loop_
_entity.id
_entity.type
_entity.pdbx_description
1 polymer ?
#
loop_
_entity_poly.entity_id
_entity_poly.type
_entity_poly.pdbx_seq_one_letter_code
_entity_poly.pdbx_strand_id
1 'polypeptide(L)'
;MLNVKMMKKSSAIMLTTVLLGSQIVTMIPESASASKVQSVAHTVTEKERATSAEVSTFEGLKQALQDPNIVNITLKKDIVVKSAFNFTTDKNLDGQGHTIDMDGHGIGFAKVDGNATVSNINIANQGVLPLFWSQYKDATITLDNVTSSGKKLAYSLYGTMILKGSIKAKVDGVVAGIQGTNLIVKEGANVSLDTTGSSLYGIWLFDQLNQEKNSSLRVHSKNQSLRFESTDGALSTAGNLDLISNEKEGIYGTYSSVYVTAQKDSVVNVESRGDNQPAIDLQSKSSLNALSGSSMYIKRAKDSQTDTKTDQKEVIKLGSDSQIEVNAPKGFSITNGKKDAPLIDSVKAKLNIKMASLKVWNKIGGDYNSLPLNSWITGSTSMDIKRNESENLVSDNYQLQQNFKLGNYGKLSVGEEKEMRETTINELTTDSTTVTGTGEPGADIVITANNVLIGSGKVKEDGTYSIEVKKQKKGTVVEANAILGGQTSSASTVVKGEMEETTINELTADSTEATGTGEAGATIEIKVGDQVIGSGTIKEDGTYSVVIPTQKEGVTVEAIATINGQTSTATTIVKASEKDYSITADQFIVGQSTYLTGKVGSDVATVRVYVNGKAVNNVTPVDGEFRAYMSTISSTSDEVKVVSLDSEGNEKEEAKVSLVEQELILTANDYTIGEEYITGEYDKEATKVVLYIDGVAVKNSSLDPETMTYKVAANKVVTSKDQKVEMVMSKGATELKRVSVNVKDAPIPEYTLTANDYTIGEEYITGTYDKAATKVVLYIDGQVVKNSALDPETMTYKVAANKVVTSVDQKVEMVMSNGTTELERVTVNVLL
;
A
#
# COMPACT_ATOMS: atom_id res chain seq x y z
N MET A 1 90.00 -33.76 45.60
CA MET A 1 88.83 -33.55 46.48
C MET A 1 88.63 -32.05 46.62
N LEU A 2 87.73 -31.47 45.83
CA LEU A 2 87.49 -30.03 45.86
C LEU A 2 86.08 -29.66 45.40
N ASN A 3 85.59 -28.65 46.09
CA ASN A 3 84.48 -27.74 45.87
C ASN A 3 83.97 -27.47 44.45
N VAL A 4 82.64 -27.26 44.42
CA VAL A 4 81.84 -26.28 43.67
C VAL A 4 82.02 -26.23 42.14
N LYS A 5 80.93 -26.57 41.44
CA LYS A 5 80.58 -25.93 40.16
C LYS A 5 79.07 -25.80 40.00
N MET A 6 78.59 -24.56 39.96
CA MET A 6 77.28 -24.20 39.44
C MET A 6 77.18 -24.54 37.95
N MET A 7 76.05 -25.10 37.52
CA MET A 7 75.49 -24.87 36.17
C MET A 7 73.96 -24.83 36.24
N LYS A 8 73.40 -23.78 35.61
CA LYS A 8 71.98 -23.54 35.35
C LYS A 8 71.40 -24.56 34.37
N LYS A 9 70.17 -25.03 34.61
CA LYS A 9 69.06 -25.00 33.64
C LYS A 9 67.74 -25.55 34.24
N SER A 10 66.69 -24.74 34.07
CA SER A 10 65.27 -25.06 33.79
C SER A 10 64.57 -26.19 34.56
N SER A 11 63.51 -25.85 35.30
CA SER A 11 62.12 -26.26 34.97
C SER A 11 61.15 -25.54 35.90
N ALA A 12 60.21 -24.80 35.32
CA ALA A 12 59.06 -24.22 36.01
C ALA A 12 58.03 -25.33 36.27
N ILE A 13 57.66 -25.54 37.53
CA ILE A 13 56.54 -26.39 37.90
C ILE A 13 55.31 -25.49 38.01
N MET A 14 54.38 -25.75 37.10
CA MET A 14 53.06 -25.15 36.98
C MET A 14 52.21 -25.62 38.18
N LEU A 15 51.78 -24.70 39.05
CA LEU A 15 50.81 -24.99 40.11
C LEU A 15 49.43 -24.49 39.66
N THR A 16 48.66 -25.40 39.08
CA THR A 16 47.27 -25.20 38.67
C THR A 16 46.41 -25.08 39.93
N THR A 17 45.98 -23.87 40.27
CA THR A 17 44.99 -23.67 41.34
C THR A 17 43.62 -23.51 40.70
N VAL A 18 42.80 -24.56 40.82
CA VAL A 18 41.37 -24.52 40.53
C VAL A 18 40.72 -23.69 41.65
N LEU A 19 40.25 -22.48 41.34
CA LEU A 19 39.36 -21.72 42.23
C LEU A 19 37.96 -22.31 42.12
N LEU A 20 37.61 -23.20 43.05
CA LEU A 20 36.23 -23.42 43.46
C LEU A 20 35.83 -22.27 44.39
N GLY A 21 34.66 -21.69 44.12
CA GLY A 21 34.13 -20.53 44.84
C GLY A 21 34.09 -20.74 46.34
N SER A 22 34.91 -19.98 47.05
CA SER A 22 34.70 -19.61 48.44
C SER A 22 35.28 -18.20 48.59
N GLN A 23 34.51 -17.32 49.24
CA GLN A 23 34.86 -15.93 49.42
C GLN A 23 36.21 -15.81 50.12
N ILE A 24 37.19 -15.23 49.43
CA ILE A 24 38.35 -14.64 50.09
C ILE A 24 38.06 -13.15 50.15
N VAL A 25 37.38 -12.75 51.21
CA VAL A 25 37.43 -11.36 51.69
C VAL A 25 38.85 -11.18 52.21
N THR A 26 39.66 -10.39 51.50
CA THR A 26 40.90 -9.86 52.04
C THR A 26 40.52 -8.92 53.19
N MET A 27 40.57 -9.47 54.41
CA MET A 27 40.51 -8.68 55.64
C MET A 27 41.69 -7.71 55.65
N ILE A 28 41.41 -6.43 55.40
CA ILE A 28 42.22 -5.34 55.93
C ILE A 28 41.91 -5.28 57.43
N PRO A 29 42.91 -5.15 58.34
CA PRO A 29 42.64 -5.08 59.76
C PRO A 29 41.82 -3.83 60.07
N GLU A 30 40.58 -4.02 60.54
CA GLU A 30 39.85 -3.03 61.32
C GLU A 30 40.71 -2.69 62.53
N SER A 31 41.36 -1.54 62.49
CA SER A 31 41.89 -0.91 63.71
C SER A 31 40.82 0.02 64.27
N ALA A 32 40.52 -0.23 65.54
CA ALA A 32 39.83 0.61 66.51
C ALA A 32 38.29 0.77 66.41
N SER A 33 37.64 -0.02 67.27
CA SER A 33 36.49 0.34 68.12
C SER A 33 35.07 0.16 67.58
N ALA A 34 34.58 -1.08 67.70
CA ALA A 34 33.19 -1.32 68.10
C ALA A 34 33.17 -2.27 69.30
N SER A 35 33.34 -1.71 70.50
CA SER A 35 33.02 -2.45 71.73
C SER A 35 31.52 -2.50 71.90
N LYS A 36 31.03 -3.72 72.12
CA LYS A 36 29.66 -4.10 72.46
C LYS A 36 29.25 -3.36 73.74
N VAL A 37 28.29 -2.43 73.66
CA VAL A 37 27.68 -1.82 74.87
C VAL A 37 26.28 -2.36 75.07
N GLN A 38 26.21 -3.29 76.02
CA GLN A 38 25.02 -3.62 76.79
C GLN A 38 24.73 -2.43 77.70
N SER A 39 23.48 -1.98 77.72
CA SER A 39 23.01 -0.83 78.50
C SER A 39 23.23 -1.03 80.01
N VAL A 40 24.23 -0.35 80.57
CA VAL A 40 24.30 -0.04 82.00
C VAL A 40 24.83 1.37 82.14
N ALA A 41 24.03 2.25 82.74
CA ALA A 41 24.41 3.62 83.04
C ALA A 41 25.60 3.63 84.01
N HIS A 42 26.71 4.23 83.60
CA HIS A 42 27.77 4.68 84.48
C HIS A 42 28.45 5.94 83.93
N THR A 43 28.67 6.86 84.86
CA THR A 43 29.15 8.25 84.75
C THR A 43 30.46 8.42 83.98
N VAL A 44 30.46 9.34 83.00
CA VAL A 44 31.65 9.75 82.25
C VAL A 44 32.35 10.90 82.98
N THR A 45 33.62 10.69 83.34
CA THR A 45 34.54 11.71 83.88
C THR A 45 35.18 12.54 82.76
N GLU A 46 35.36 13.84 83.04
CA GLU A 46 35.84 14.94 82.18
C GLU A 46 37.25 14.77 81.56
N LYS A 47 37.41 13.93 80.54
CA LYS A 47 38.54 14.07 79.59
C LYS A 47 38.08 13.64 78.20
N GLU A 48 38.23 14.56 77.23
CA GLU A 48 37.76 14.52 75.82
C GLU A 48 36.32 15.01 75.56
N ARG A 49 36.01 16.26 75.95
CA ARG A 49 34.98 17.03 75.24
C ARG A 49 35.61 17.59 73.97
N ALA A 50 35.24 17.07 72.80
CA ALA A 50 35.48 17.76 71.53
C ALA A 50 34.86 19.17 71.62
N THR A 51 35.68 20.22 71.54
CA THR A 51 35.16 21.59 71.63
C THR A 51 34.60 22.04 70.28
N SER A 52 33.56 22.88 70.35
CA SER A 52 32.80 23.34 69.19
C SER A 52 32.91 24.85 69.00
N ALA A 53 32.87 25.32 67.76
CA ALA A 53 32.81 26.75 67.43
C ALA A 53 31.70 27.04 66.41
N GLU A 54 31.02 28.17 66.61
CA GLU A 54 30.04 28.70 65.65
C GLU A 54 30.67 29.90 64.93
N VAL A 55 30.64 29.91 63.60
CA VAL A 55 31.34 30.93 62.80
C VAL A 55 30.41 31.62 61.81
N SER A 56 30.60 32.93 61.65
CA SER A 56 29.80 33.79 60.75
C SER A 56 30.67 34.66 59.84
N THR A 57 32.00 34.55 59.94
CA THR A 57 32.95 35.38 59.21
C THR A 57 34.15 34.52 58.77
N PHE A 58 34.85 34.98 57.74
CA PHE A 58 36.07 34.34 57.25
C PHE A 58 37.14 34.21 58.34
N GLU A 59 37.43 35.27 59.09
CA GLU A 59 38.43 35.23 60.16
C GLU A 59 38.02 34.28 61.29
N GLY A 60 36.73 34.20 61.62
CA GLY A 60 36.21 33.24 62.60
C GLY A 60 36.38 31.79 62.13
N LEU A 61 36.06 31.50 60.86
CA LEU A 61 36.27 30.18 60.27
C LEU A 61 37.77 29.81 60.26
N LYS A 62 38.64 30.74 59.86
CA LYS A 62 40.09 30.53 59.83
C LYS A 62 40.66 30.25 61.23
N GLN A 63 40.29 31.04 62.23
CA GLN A 63 40.70 30.82 63.62
C GLN A 63 40.21 29.47 64.14
N ALA A 64 38.94 29.12 63.93
CA ALA A 64 38.36 27.86 64.39
C ALA A 64 39.03 26.64 63.73
N LEU A 65 39.35 26.72 62.44
CA LEU A 65 40.07 25.65 61.74
C LEU A 65 41.52 25.50 62.22
N GLN A 66 42.18 26.59 62.63
CA GLN A 66 43.57 26.57 63.09
C GLN A 66 43.73 26.28 64.60
N ASP A 67 42.67 26.38 65.38
CA ASP A 67 42.70 26.06 66.81
C ASP A 67 42.81 24.54 67.02
N PRO A 68 43.87 24.05 67.70
CA PRO A 68 44.04 22.63 67.95
C PRO A 68 42.99 22.03 68.91
N ASN A 69 42.29 22.86 69.68
CA ASN A 69 41.29 22.40 70.66
C ASN A 69 39.88 22.27 70.05
N ILE A 70 39.57 23.02 68.99
CA ILE A 70 38.27 22.98 68.31
C ILE A 70 38.26 21.82 67.32
N VAL A 71 37.23 20.97 67.38
CA VAL A 71 37.04 19.86 66.43
C VAL A 71 35.80 20.10 65.58
N ASN A 72 34.70 20.54 66.19
CA ASN A 72 33.43 20.72 65.51
C ASN A 72 33.21 22.20 65.18
N ILE A 73 32.88 22.53 63.94
CA ILE A 73 32.67 23.90 63.48
C ILE A 73 31.32 23.96 62.78
N THR A 74 30.47 24.90 63.16
CA THR A 74 29.15 25.10 62.57
C THR A 74 29.06 26.48 61.95
N LEU A 75 28.65 26.55 60.68
CA LEU A 75 28.34 27.82 60.03
C LEU A 75 27.02 28.38 60.52
N LYS A 76 26.96 29.69 60.71
CA LYS A 76 25.73 30.44 61.01
C LYS A 76 25.32 31.41 59.90
N LYS A 77 26.22 31.64 58.95
CA LYS A 77 26.05 32.53 57.80
C LYS A 77 26.91 32.03 56.65
N ASP A 78 26.58 32.52 55.46
CA ASP A 78 27.44 32.37 54.30
C ASP A 78 28.77 33.11 54.51
N ILE A 79 29.87 32.55 54.01
CA ILE A 79 31.23 33.05 54.21
C ILE A 79 31.95 33.11 52.86
N VAL A 80 32.61 34.24 52.59
CA VAL A 80 33.54 34.38 51.45
C VAL A 80 34.98 34.23 51.95
N VAL A 81 35.75 33.32 51.36
CA VAL A 81 37.15 33.06 51.67
C VAL A 81 38.03 34.13 51.03
N LYS A 82 38.87 34.80 51.83
CA LYS A 82 39.69 35.94 51.37
C LYS A 82 41.15 35.63 51.11
N SER A 83 41.63 34.48 51.58
CA SER A 83 43.02 34.05 51.43
C SER A 83 43.15 32.54 51.64
N ALA A 84 44.10 31.90 50.98
CA ALA A 84 44.42 30.50 51.22
C ALA A 84 45.14 30.29 52.58
N PHE A 85 44.92 29.16 53.23
CA PHE A 85 45.63 28.74 54.45
C PHE A 85 45.50 27.23 54.69
N ASN A 86 46.28 26.69 55.63
CA ASN A 86 46.22 25.30 56.04
C ASN A 86 45.87 25.17 57.53
N PHE A 87 45.37 24.00 57.91
CA PHE A 87 45.18 23.55 59.28
C PHE A 87 45.71 22.13 59.48
N THR A 88 46.04 21.75 60.71
CA THR A 88 46.87 20.56 61.02
C THR A 88 46.24 19.57 62.01
N THR A 89 44.98 19.77 62.37
CA THR A 89 44.23 18.95 63.33
C THR A 89 42.92 18.47 62.73
N ASP A 90 42.33 17.40 63.26
CA ASP A 90 41.08 16.86 62.72
C ASP A 90 39.95 17.88 62.89
N LYS A 91 39.04 17.91 61.91
CA LYS A 91 37.95 18.88 61.86
C LYS A 91 36.68 18.28 61.30
N ASN A 92 35.56 18.67 61.88
CA ASN A 92 34.22 18.47 61.34
C ASN A 92 33.61 19.84 61.09
N LEU A 93 33.46 20.21 59.83
CA LEU A 93 32.79 21.42 59.39
C LEU A 93 31.37 21.08 58.96
N ASP A 94 30.38 21.65 59.64
CA ASP A 94 28.96 21.55 59.31
C ASP A 94 28.45 22.90 58.80
N GLY A 95 27.98 22.91 57.56
CA GLY A 95 27.48 24.09 56.89
C GLY A 95 26.07 24.48 57.30
N GLN A 96 25.25 23.56 57.85
CA GLN A 96 23.83 23.80 58.15
C GLN A 96 23.04 24.41 56.94
N GLY A 97 23.45 24.07 55.72
CA GLY A 97 22.89 24.59 54.46
C GLY A 97 23.47 25.92 53.99
N HIS A 98 24.36 26.57 54.75
CA HIS A 98 25.04 27.80 54.34
C HIS A 98 26.05 27.59 53.21
N THR A 99 26.49 28.69 52.62
CA THR A 99 27.46 28.72 51.53
C THR A 99 28.84 29.15 52.01
N ILE A 100 29.89 28.40 51.63
CA ILE A 100 31.26 28.94 51.56
C ILE A 100 31.58 29.26 50.11
N ASP A 101 31.72 30.55 49.80
CA ASP A 101 32.32 30.98 48.54
C ASP A 101 33.84 30.97 48.70
N MET A 102 34.50 30.07 47.98
CA MET A 102 35.95 29.91 48.06
C MET A 102 36.71 31.02 47.33
N ASP A 103 36.07 31.80 46.45
CA ASP A 103 36.72 32.85 45.63
C ASP A 103 38.04 32.38 44.98
N GLY A 104 38.08 31.11 44.55
CA GLY A 104 39.27 30.47 43.99
C GLY A 104 40.41 30.13 44.97
N HIS A 105 40.31 30.49 46.25
CA HIS A 105 41.28 30.18 47.29
C HIS A 105 41.15 28.74 47.80
N GLY A 106 42.25 28.18 48.31
CA GLY A 106 42.28 26.83 48.87
C GLY A 106 42.43 26.83 50.39
N ILE A 107 41.73 25.91 51.06
CA ILE A 107 41.88 25.63 52.49
C ILE A 107 42.40 24.20 52.62
N GLY A 108 43.67 24.03 52.98
CA GLY A 108 44.35 22.72 52.96
C GLY A 108 44.31 21.99 54.30
N PHE A 109 44.09 20.69 54.25
CA PHE A 109 44.23 19.79 55.39
C PHE A 109 45.63 19.19 55.43
N ALA A 110 46.44 19.63 56.40
CA ALA A 110 47.86 19.34 56.49
C ALA A 110 48.20 18.38 57.64
N LYS A 111 47.62 17.18 57.62
CA LYS A 111 47.83 16.16 58.65
C LYS A 111 47.98 14.77 58.03
N VAL A 112 49.04 14.05 58.42
CA VAL A 112 49.23 12.62 58.13
C VAL A 112 48.29 11.82 59.00
N ASP A 113 47.62 10.81 58.43
CA ASP A 113 46.68 9.94 59.17
C ASP A 113 45.61 10.75 59.94
N GLY A 114 45.13 11.81 59.29
CA GLY A 114 44.14 12.73 59.84
C GLY A 114 42.78 12.59 59.19
N ASN A 115 41.74 13.10 59.86
CA ASN A 115 40.36 13.09 59.39
C ASN A 115 39.79 14.51 59.31
N ALA A 116 39.31 14.90 58.12
CA ALA A 116 38.60 16.15 57.93
C ALA A 116 37.25 15.90 57.22
N THR A 117 36.17 16.35 57.82
CA THR A 117 34.80 16.19 57.33
C THR A 117 34.18 17.54 56.99
N VAL A 118 33.54 17.63 55.82
CA VAL A 118 32.69 18.75 55.42
C VAL A 118 31.29 18.20 55.21
N SER A 119 30.30 18.80 55.87
CA SER A 119 28.92 18.33 55.88
C SER A 119 27.88 19.42 55.66
N ASN A 120 26.76 19.07 55.03
CA ASN A 120 25.54 19.89 54.87
C ASN A 120 25.83 21.32 54.39
N ILE A 121 26.53 21.48 53.26
CA ILE A 121 27.06 22.78 52.84
C ILE A 121 26.97 23.01 51.34
N ASN A 122 26.84 24.28 50.95
CA ASN A 122 27.07 24.72 49.57
C ASN A 122 28.49 25.31 49.46
N ILE A 123 29.26 24.91 48.44
CA ILE A 123 30.61 25.41 48.21
C ILE A 123 30.66 26.04 46.82
N ALA A 124 30.86 27.35 46.73
CA ALA A 124 30.94 28.07 45.47
C ALA A 124 32.40 28.40 45.09
N ASN A 125 32.64 28.58 43.79
CA ASN A 125 33.89 29.10 43.23
C ASN A 125 35.17 28.38 43.72
N GLN A 126 35.13 27.05 43.86
CA GLN A 126 36.31 26.29 44.26
C GLN A 126 37.50 26.54 43.32
N GLY A 127 38.68 26.71 43.90
CA GLY A 127 39.95 26.71 43.17
C GLY A 127 40.38 25.31 42.74
N VAL A 128 41.56 25.22 42.12
CA VAL A 128 42.19 23.92 41.80
C VAL A 128 42.63 23.14 43.05
N LEU A 129 42.77 23.86 44.17
CA LEU A 129 42.95 23.36 45.52
C LEU A 129 41.64 23.60 46.29
N PRO A 130 40.74 22.61 46.35
CA PRO A 130 39.39 22.76 46.91
C PRO A 130 39.38 22.89 48.45
N LEU A 131 38.22 23.17 49.06
CA LEU A 131 38.05 23.09 50.51
C LEU A 131 38.50 21.71 51.03
N PHE A 132 39.39 21.72 52.01
CA PHE A 132 40.01 20.56 52.67
C PHE A 132 40.83 19.67 51.73
N TRP A 133 41.44 20.26 50.69
CA TRP A 133 42.40 19.55 49.86
C TRP A 133 43.58 19.00 50.69
N SER A 134 44.14 17.84 50.32
CA SER A 134 45.27 17.23 51.01
C SER A 134 46.31 16.63 50.08
N GLN A 135 47.57 16.67 50.52
CA GLN A 135 48.70 15.95 49.94
C GLN A 135 49.45 15.15 50.99
N TYR A 136 48.78 14.80 52.09
CA TYR A 136 49.40 14.08 53.20
C TYR A 136 48.98 12.62 53.16
N LYS A 137 49.95 11.75 53.47
CA LYS A 137 49.77 10.31 53.45
C LYS A 137 48.66 9.92 54.44
N ASP A 138 47.79 9.02 54.01
CA ASP A 138 46.72 8.42 54.82
C ASP A 138 45.69 9.45 55.34
N ALA A 139 45.69 10.69 54.80
CA ALA A 139 44.69 11.69 55.13
C ALA A 139 43.32 11.31 54.56
N THR A 140 42.28 11.37 55.38
CA THR A 140 40.90 11.08 55.00
C THR A 140 40.08 12.37 54.92
N ILE A 141 39.53 12.65 53.74
CA ILE A 141 38.63 13.77 53.48
C ILE A 141 37.23 13.22 53.23
N THR A 142 36.27 13.58 54.09
CA THR A 142 34.86 13.20 53.93
C THR A 142 34.02 14.38 53.48
N LEU A 143 33.27 14.21 52.39
CA LEU A 143 32.21 15.12 51.96
C LEU A 143 30.85 14.45 52.18
N ASP A 144 29.96 15.11 52.90
CA ASP A 144 28.63 14.58 53.27
C ASP A 144 27.53 15.63 53.02
N ASN A 145 26.57 15.37 52.13
CA ASN A 145 25.53 16.37 51.79
C ASN A 145 26.11 17.72 51.29
N VAL A 146 26.89 17.66 50.21
CA VAL A 146 27.64 18.81 49.66
C VAL A 146 27.16 19.15 48.25
N THR A 147 26.79 20.42 48.04
CA THR A 147 26.67 20.97 46.68
C THR A 147 27.89 21.82 46.38
N SER A 148 28.57 21.61 45.26
CA SER A 148 29.82 22.30 44.93
C SER A 148 29.85 22.84 43.49
N SER A 149 30.46 24.02 43.30
CA SER A 149 30.83 24.55 42.00
C SER A 149 32.27 25.09 41.96
N GLY A 150 32.85 25.14 40.77
CA GLY A 150 34.17 25.72 40.51
C GLY A 150 35.10 24.75 39.80
N LYS A 151 36.41 24.83 40.08
CA LYS A 151 37.40 24.11 39.29
C LYS A 151 37.60 22.66 39.67
N LYS A 152 37.36 22.27 40.93
CA LYS A 152 37.57 20.89 41.40
C LYS A 152 36.62 20.63 42.56
N LEU A 153 36.10 19.41 42.71
CA LEU A 153 35.31 19.01 43.89
C LEU A 153 36.23 18.60 45.05
N ALA A 154 37.13 17.66 44.80
CA ALA A 154 37.97 17.05 45.83
C ALA A 154 39.38 16.73 45.33
N TYR A 155 40.36 16.86 46.24
CA TYR A 155 41.76 16.55 45.98
C TYR A 155 42.43 15.92 47.20
N SER A 156 42.88 14.67 47.07
CA SER A 156 43.66 13.98 48.11
C SER A 156 44.75 13.10 47.47
N LEU A 157 45.97 13.63 47.36
CA LEU A 157 47.02 13.03 46.53
C LEU A 157 47.55 11.68 47.04
N TYR A 158 47.60 11.48 48.36
CA TYR A 158 48.15 10.27 49.01
C TYR A 158 47.22 9.70 50.08
N GLY A 159 45.93 10.02 49.99
CA GLY A 159 44.94 9.69 51.01
C GLY A 159 43.65 9.16 50.41
N THR A 160 42.59 9.22 51.21
CA THR A 160 41.27 8.69 50.88
C THR A 160 40.25 9.81 50.86
N MET A 161 39.46 9.86 49.79
CA MET A 161 38.27 10.70 49.71
C MET A 161 37.04 9.84 49.94
N ILE A 162 36.13 10.28 50.80
CA ILE A 162 34.88 9.59 51.13
C ILE A 162 33.70 10.50 50.77
N LEU A 163 32.78 9.98 49.95
CA LEU A 163 31.54 10.67 49.58
C LEU A 163 30.34 10.01 50.27
N LYS A 164 29.55 10.80 50.97
CA LYS A 164 28.35 10.41 51.73
C LYS A 164 27.15 11.30 51.40
N GLY A 165 25.95 10.77 51.64
CA GLY A 165 24.72 11.54 51.46
C GLY A 165 24.54 12.04 50.03
N SER A 166 23.95 13.23 49.87
CA SER A 166 23.74 13.83 48.55
C SER A 166 24.93 14.71 48.15
N ILE A 167 25.66 14.33 47.10
CA ILE A 167 26.75 15.13 46.54
C ILE A 167 26.37 15.59 45.14
N LYS A 168 26.37 16.90 44.90
CA LYS A 168 26.14 17.48 43.56
C LYS A 168 27.24 18.46 43.22
N ALA A 169 28.03 18.17 42.21
CA ALA A 169 29.18 18.99 41.84
C ALA A 169 29.16 19.36 40.36
N LYS A 170 29.36 20.65 40.06
CA LYS A 170 29.58 21.16 38.71
C LYS A 170 30.99 21.72 38.60
N VAL A 171 31.79 21.14 37.72
CA VAL A 171 33.20 21.46 37.55
C VAL A 171 33.50 22.06 36.18
N ASP A 172 34.25 23.16 36.16
CA ASP A 172 34.75 23.83 34.96
C ASP A 172 36.28 24.02 34.97
N GLY A 173 36.88 24.29 33.81
CA GLY A 173 38.31 24.61 33.69
C GLY A 173 39.18 23.50 33.10
N VAL A 174 40.44 23.42 33.55
CA VAL A 174 41.50 22.57 32.95
C VAL A 174 42.06 21.60 33.99
N VAL A 175 41.20 21.00 34.81
CA VAL A 175 41.57 20.07 35.89
C VAL A 175 40.57 18.93 36.02
N ALA A 176 40.96 17.84 36.68
CA ALA A 176 40.03 16.76 37.01
C ALA A 176 39.03 17.20 38.08
N GLY A 177 37.78 16.72 38.01
CA GLY A 177 36.74 17.00 39.00
C GLY A 177 37.07 16.41 40.38
N ILE A 178 37.51 15.15 40.40
CA ILE A 178 38.09 14.51 41.58
C ILE A 178 39.48 13.99 41.20
N GLN A 179 40.46 14.18 42.08
CA GLN A 179 41.81 13.68 41.85
C GLN A 179 42.45 13.16 43.15
N GLY A 180 43.00 11.95 43.13
CA GLY A 180 43.67 11.39 44.31
C GLY A 180 44.06 9.93 44.22
N THR A 181 44.41 9.31 45.34
CA THR A 181 44.75 7.87 45.39
C THR A 181 43.50 7.01 45.46
N ASN A 182 42.71 7.18 46.53
CA ASN A 182 41.56 6.36 46.85
C ASN A 182 40.27 7.18 46.88
N LEU A 183 39.19 6.64 46.32
CA LEU A 183 37.85 7.19 46.40
C LEU A 183 36.87 6.13 46.89
N ILE A 184 36.11 6.47 47.93
CA ILE A 184 35.05 5.62 48.49
C ILE A 184 33.72 6.35 48.36
N VAL A 185 32.75 5.74 47.68
CA VAL A 185 31.35 6.17 47.68
C VAL A 185 30.59 5.27 48.64
N LYS A 186 30.13 5.85 49.75
CA LYS A 186 29.51 5.10 50.85
C LYS A 186 28.10 4.64 50.52
N GLU A 187 27.65 3.61 51.24
CA GLU A 187 26.28 3.10 51.15
C GLU A 187 25.25 4.24 51.31
N GLY A 188 24.23 4.24 50.44
CA GLY A 188 23.17 5.25 50.43
C GLY A 188 23.56 6.60 49.83
N ALA A 189 24.83 6.83 49.45
CA ALA A 189 25.24 8.07 48.83
C ALA A 189 24.63 8.25 47.43
N ASN A 190 24.26 9.48 47.07
CA ASN A 190 23.80 9.87 45.74
C ASN A 190 24.71 10.99 45.21
N VAL A 191 25.66 10.61 44.38
CA VAL A 191 26.72 11.47 43.86
C VAL A 191 26.48 11.78 42.38
N SER A 192 26.38 13.06 42.04
CA SER A 192 26.34 13.57 40.68
C SER A 192 27.49 14.55 40.46
N LEU A 193 28.40 14.18 39.55
CA LEU A 193 29.56 14.97 39.15
C LEU A 193 29.44 15.33 37.67
N ASP A 194 29.21 16.60 37.37
CA ASP A 194 29.22 17.16 36.02
C ASP A 194 30.55 17.87 35.78
N THR A 195 31.39 17.30 34.92
CA THR A 195 32.66 17.90 34.45
C THR A 195 32.63 18.23 32.97
N THR A 196 31.44 18.41 32.37
CA THR A 196 31.29 18.74 30.95
C THR A 196 31.87 20.13 30.60
N GLY A 197 31.99 21.01 31.59
CA GLY A 197 32.71 22.28 31.47
C GLY A 197 34.23 22.18 31.60
N SER A 198 34.77 21.02 32.01
CA SER A 198 36.21 20.79 32.14
C SER A 198 36.79 20.21 30.85
N SER A 199 38.02 20.60 30.49
CA SER A 199 38.75 19.97 29.37
C SER A 199 39.47 18.68 29.76
N LEU A 200 39.51 18.30 31.05
CA LEU A 200 40.15 17.09 31.57
C LEU A 200 39.11 16.11 32.16
N TYR A 201 39.56 15.27 33.09
CA TYR A 201 38.87 14.06 33.54
C TYR A 201 37.70 14.33 34.49
N GLY A 202 36.72 13.43 34.53
CA GLY A 202 35.75 13.37 35.62
C GLY A 202 36.45 13.04 36.94
N ILE A 203 36.99 11.82 37.00
CA ILE A 203 37.70 11.27 38.15
C ILE A 203 39.06 10.75 37.69
N TRP A 204 40.12 11.15 38.39
CA TRP A 204 41.48 10.69 38.15
C TRP A 204 42.07 10.06 39.42
N LEU A 205 42.31 8.75 39.37
CA LEU A 205 42.79 7.97 40.51
C LEU A 205 44.13 7.29 40.23
N PHE A 206 44.88 7.08 41.29
CA PHE A 206 46.13 6.32 41.26
C PHE A 206 45.95 4.89 41.75
N ASP A 207 44.95 4.58 42.57
CA ASP A 207 44.75 3.23 43.13
C ASP A 207 43.31 2.75 42.91
N GLN A 208 42.37 3.09 43.80
CA GLN A 208 41.04 2.45 43.77
C GLN A 208 39.84 3.39 43.86
N LEU A 209 38.75 2.98 43.19
CA LEU A 209 37.39 3.44 43.41
C LEU A 209 36.57 2.28 43.99
N ASN A 210 36.10 2.44 45.23
CA ASN A 210 35.19 1.50 45.87
C ASN A 210 33.82 2.16 46.07
N GLN A 211 32.80 1.60 45.44
CA GLN A 211 31.42 2.05 45.58
C GLN A 211 30.59 0.99 46.31
N GLU A 212 30.07 1.35 47.48
CA GLU A 212 29.28 0.47 48.32
C GLU A 212 27.84 0.31 47.81
N LYS A 213 27.12 -0.67 48.33
CA LYS A 213 25.75 -1.01 47.94
C LYS A 213 24.77 0.15 48.15
N ASN A 214 23.63 0.12 47.45
CA ASN A 214 22.57 1.13 47.57
C ASN A 214 23.03 2.58 47.32
N SER A 215 24.19 2.78 46.70
CA SER A 215 24.71 4.09 46.36
C SER A 215 24.58 4.35 44.85
N SER A 216 24.62 5.62 44.46
CA SER A 216 24.62 6.07 43.07
C SER A 216 25.81 6.99 42.84
N LEU A 217 26.60 6.71 41.80
CA LEU A 217 27.68 7.57 41.32
C LEU A 217 27.47 7.84 39.83
N ARG A 218 27.13 9.08 39.50
CA ARG A 218 26.99 9.55 38.12
C ARG A 218 28.08 10.56 37.80
N VAL A 219 28.90 10.26 36.80
CA VAL A 219 29.94 11.13 36.27
C VAL A 219 29.59 11.44 34.82
N HIS A 220 29.26 12.70 34.53
CA HIS A 220 29.09 13.19 33.17
C HIS A 220 30.26 14.12 32.84
N SER A 221 31.16 13.65 31.98
CA SER A 221 32.40 14.34 31.65
C SER A 221 32.45 14.75 30.18
N LYS A 222 33.23 15.81 29.89
CA LYS A 222 33.60 16.12 28.50
C LYS A 222 34.63 15.12 27.98
N ASN A 223 35.71 14.96 28.74
CA ASN A 223 36.82 14.03 28.48
C ASN A 223 36.57 12.69 29.21
N GLN A 224 37.61 11.93 29.57
CA GLN A 224 37.43 10.64 30.25
C GLN A 224 36.64 10.75 31.55
N SER A 225 35.68 9.85 31.78
CA SER A 225 34.89 9.85 33.02
C SER A 225 35.70 9.33 34.20
N LEU A 226 36.43 8.22 34.00
CA LEU A 226 37.32 7.63 35.00
C LEU A 226 38.68 7.27 34.37
N ARG A 227 39.76 7.77 34.97
CA ARG A 227 41.14 7.50 34.59
C ARG A 227 41.91 6.88 35.74
N PHE A 228 42.58 5.77 35.48
CA PHE A 228 43.62 5.21 36.35
C PHE A 228 45.01 5.49 35.77
N GLU A 229 45.96 5.83 36.62
CA GLU A 229 47.34 6.12 36.21
C GLU A 229 48.38 5.68 37.26
N SER A 230 49.61 5.42 36.81
CA SER A 230 50.83 5.17 37.61
C SER A 230 50.95 3.87 38.42
N THR A 231 49.84 3.29 38.89
CA THR A 231 49.81 1.98 39.60
C THR A 231 48.61 1.16 39.16
N ASP A 232 48.64 -0.15 39.42
CA ASP A 232 47.51 -1.03 39.13
C ASP A 232 46.23 -0.46 39.80
N GLY A 233 45.21 -0.25 38.98
CA GLY A 233 43.97 0.41 39.39
C GLY A 233 42.85 -0.59 39.64
N ALA A 234 41.96 -0.28 40.59
CA ALA A 234 40.79 -1.10 40.87
C ALA A 234 39.50 -0.28 40.90
N LEU A 235 38.47 -0.76 40.21
CA LEU A 235 37.09 -0.28 40.34
C LEU A 235 36.24 -1.44 40.85
N SER A 236 35.68 -1.29 42.05
CA SER A 236 34.69 -2.23 42.60
C SER A 236 33.41 -1.48 42.91
N THR A 237 32.29 -1.94 42.38
CA THR A 237 30.99 -1.31 42.63
C THR A 237 29.90 -2.32 42.98
N ALA A 238 29.19 -2.02 44.07
CA ALA A 238 27.99 -2.70 44.52
C ALA A 238 26.72 -1.82 44.35
N GLY A 239 26.84 -0.65 43.72
CA GLY A 239 25.77 0.33 43.54
C GLY A 239 25.43 0.60 42.07
N ASN A 240 24.78 1.73 41.81
CA ASN A 240 24.52 2.25 40.47
C ASN A 240 25.69 3.16 40.04
N LEU A 241 26.39 2.82 38.97
CA LEU A 241 27.53 3.55 38.43
C LEU A 241 27.23 3.98 37.01
N ASP A 242 27.14 5.29 36.78
CA ASP A 242 26.98 5.88 35.45
C ASP A 242 28.23 6.68 35.07
N LEU A 243 29.00 6.20 34.09
CA LEU A 243 30.17 6.88 33.53
C LEU A 243 29.88 7.28 32.09
N ILE A 244 29.62 8.58 31.87
CA ILE A 244 29.23 9.13 30.57
C ILE A 244 30.27 10.16 30.14
N SER A 245 30.94 9.91 29.02
CA SER A 245 31.92 10.81 28.41
C SER A 245 31.41 11.35 27.07
N ASN A 246 31.55 12.66 26.84
CA ASN A 246 31.12 13.29 25.60
C ASN A 246 32.12 13.10 24.44
N GLU A 247 33.43 13.06 24.71
CA GLU A 247 34.46 13.10 23.64
C GLU A 247 35.45 11.92 23.68
N LYS A 248 35.63 11.28 24.84
CA LYS A 248 36.68 10.27 25.10
C LYS A 248 36.12 9.01 25.77
N GLU A 249 36.98 8.18 26.35
CA GLU A 249 36.60 6.91 26.98
C GLU A 249 35.78 7.14 28.27
N GLY A 250 34.86 6.24 28.59
CA GLY A 250 34.25 6.22 29.92
C GLY A 250 35.27 5.75 30.98
N ILE A 251 36.04 4.71 30.66
CA ILE A 251 37.13 4.19 31.52
C ILE A 251 38.43 4.10 30.71
N TYR A 252 39.51 4.63 31.26
CA TYR A 252 40.83 4.65 30.61
C TYR A 252 41.98 4.23 31.54
N GLY A 253 42.90 3.41 31.02
CA GLY A 253 44.15 3.03 31.67
C GLY A 253 45.20 2.48 30.69
N THR A 254 46.32 3.20 30.50
CA THR A 254 47.37 2.80 29.52
C THR A 254 48.56 2.08 30.16
N TYR A 255 49.06 2.55 31.32
CA TYR A 255 50.32 2.07 31.91
C TYR A 255 50.13 1.19 33.15
N SER A 256 48.89 0.85 33.48
CA SER A 256 48.52 0.14 34.69
C SER A 256 47.51 -0.95 34.36
N SER A 257 47.61 -2.09 35.04
CA SER A 257 46.54 -3.09 35.02
C SER A 257 45.32 -2.47 35.67
N VAL A 258 44.13 -2.63 35.08
CA VAL A 258 42.89 -2.13 35.68
C VAL A 258 41.91 -3.27 35.89
N TYR A 259 41.42 -3.40 37.11
CA TYR A 259 40.47 -4.44 37.51
C TYR A 259 39.11 -3.82 37.77
N VAL A 260 38.18 -3.97 36.83
CA VAL A 260 36.78 -3.49 36.96
C VAL A 260 35.90 -4.64 37.39
N THR A 261 35.16 -4.47 38.49
CA THR A 261 34.29 -5.50 39.07
C THR A 261 32.92 -4.92 39.41
N ALA A 262 31.90 -5.40 38.72
CA ALA A 262 30.50 -5.20 39.09
C ALA A 262 30.09 -6.31 40.06
N GLN A 263 29.81 -5.94 41.30
CA GLN A 263 29.35 -6.87 42.33
C GLN A 263 27.88 -7.22 42.15
N LYS A 264 27.40 -8.22 42.91
CA LYS A 264 25.99 -8.61 42.91
C LYS A 264 25.07 -7.40 43.12
N ASP A 265 23.98 -7.36 42.35
CA ASP A 265 22.93 -6.31 42.40
C ASP A 265 23.40 -4.90 41.98
N SER A 266 24.66 -4.72 41.56
CA SER A 266 25.15 -3.47 40.97
C SER A 266 24.65 -3.26 39.54
N VAL A 267 24.58 -1.99 39.12
CA VAL A 267 24.32 -1.59 37.73
C VAL A 267 25.45 -0.68 37.28
N VAL A 268 26.17 -1.07 36.23
CA VAL A 268 27.30 -0.31 35.68
C VAL A 268 26.98 0.09 34.26
N ASN A 269 26.91 1.39 34.00
CA ASN A 269 26.75 1.98 32.68
C ASN A 269 28.02 2.72 32.31
N VAL A 270 28.62 2.36 31.17
CA VAL A 270 29.77 3.05 30.60
C VAL A 270 29.42 3.49 29.19
N GLU A 271 29.35 4.79 28.95
CA GLU A 271 28.98 5.38 27.66
C GLU A 271 30.09 6.32 27.17
N SER A 272 30.65 6.04 25.99
CA SER A 272 31.43 7.01 25.21
C SER A 272 30.57 7.56 24.08
N ARG A 273 30.36 8.88 24.08
CA ARG A 273 29.66 9.61 23.02
C ARG A 273 30.59 10.23 21.99
N GLY A 274 31.91 10.09 22.18
CA GLY A 274 32.89 10.62 21.26
C GLY A 274 33.02 9.76 20.00
N ASP A 275 33.15 10.41 18.84
CA ASP A 275 33.21 9.72 17.54
C ASP A 275 34.45 8.82 17.37
N ASN A 276 35.53 9.03 18.14
CA ASN A 276 36.85 8.44 17.87
C ASN A 276 37.43 7.54 18.98
N GLN A 277 36.77 7.34 20.12
CA GLN A 277 37.32 6.55 21.24
C GLN A 277 36.39 5.42 21.67
N PRO A 278 36.94 4.27 22.13
CA PRO A 278 36.15 3.21 22.73
C PRO A 278 35.48 3.69 24.03
N ALA A 279 34.48 2.96 24.50
CA ALA A 279 33.89 3.19 25.81
C ALA A 279 34.88 2.83 26.94
N ILE A 280 35.72 1.81 26.70
CA ILE A 280 36.74 1.35 27.64
C ILE A 280 38.05 1.13 26.86
N ASP A 281 39.16 1.73 27.31
CA ASP A 281 40.52 1.45 26.80
C ASP A 281 41.48 1.10 27.93
N LEU A 282 41.85 -0.18 28.03
CA LEU A 282 42.72 -0.73 29.07
C LEU A 282 43.90 -1.48 28.41
N GLN A 283 45.03 -0.80 28.22
CA GLN A 283 46.12 -1.29 27.36
C GLN A 283 47.11 -2.24 28.04
N SER A 284 47.02 -2.40 29.36
CA SER A 284 47.79 -3.36 30.16
C SER A 284 46.94 -4.58 30.57
N LYS A 285 47.51 -5.54 31.28
CA LYS A 285 46.87 -6.81 31.68
C LYS A 285 45.67 -6.57 32.62
N SER A 286 44.48 -6.39 32.05
CA SER A 286 43.31 -5.87 32.76
C SER A 286 42.18 -6.88 32.82
N SER A 287 41.18 -6.64 33.67
CA SER A 287 39.98 -7.48 33.70
C SER A 287 38.69 -6.68 33.83
N LEU A 288 37.65 -7.11 33.11
CA LEU A 288 36.28 -6.68 33.29
C LEU A 288 35.46 -7.85 33.84
N ASN A 289 34.92 -7.71 35.05
CA ASN A 289 34.22 -8.78 35.74
C ASN A 289 32.78 -8.38 36.03
N ALA A 290 31.82 -9.06 35.41
CA ALA A 290 30.41 -9.02 35.74
C ALA A 290 30.08 -10.26 36.58
N LEU A 291 29.99 -10.07 37.91
CA LEU A 291 29.71 -11.16 38.84
C LEU A 291 28.21 -11.54 38.83
N SER A 292 27.88 -12.64 39.50
CA SER A 292 26.51 -13.16 39.51
C SER A 292 25.52 -12.14 40.07
N GLY A 293 24.43 -11.92 39.34
CA GLY A 293 23.39 -10.94 39.66
C GLY A 293 23.75 -9.48 39.39
N SER A 294 24.94 -9.18 38.85
CA SER A 294 25.31 -7.81 38.43
C SER A 294 24.74 -7.44 37.06
N SER A 295 24.62 -6.15 36.80
CA SER A 295 24.31 -5.59 35.48
C SER A 295 25.46 -4.70 34.99
N MET A 296 25.96 -4.91 33.76
CA MET A 296 27.03 -4.09 33.15
C MET A 296 26.75 -3.82 31.67
N TYR A 297 26.51 -2.56 31.33
CA TYR A 297 26.16 -2.11 29.99
C TYR A 297 27.22 -1.14 29.48
N ILE A 298 27.89 -1.53 28.40
CA ILE A 298 29.01 -0.79 27.82
C ILE A 298 28.60 -0.38 26.40
N LYS A 299 28.50 0.93 26.19
CA LYS A 299 27.97 1.50 24.95
C LYS A 299 28.93 2.51 24.35
N ARG A 300 29.10 2.41 23.04
CA ARG A 300 29.57 3.49 22.20
C ARG A 300 28.38 4.12 21.48
N ALA A 301 28.32 5.44 21.42
CA ALA A 301 27.26 6.14 20.71
C ALA A 301 27.24 5.82 19.21
N LYS A 302 26.10 6.09 18.58
CA LYS A 302 25.92 6.01 17.13
C LYS A 302 26.66 7.14 16.42
N ASP A 303 26.98 6.94 15.15
CA ASP A 303 27.62 7.96 14.33
C ASP A 303 26.81 9.27 14.35
N SER A 304 27.51 10.40 14.51
CA SER A 304 26.97 11.67 14.08
C SER A 304 26.83 11.64 12.55
N GLN A 305 25.80 12.27 11.98
CA GLN A 305 25.56 12.26 10.52
C GLN A 305 26.75 12.84 9.71
N THR A 306 27.77 13.39 10.36
CA THR A 306 28.95 14.02 9.76
C THR A 306 30.22 13.17 9.81
N ASP A 307 30.20 11.96 10.39
CA ASP A 307 31.40 11.13 10.48
C ASP A 307 31.77 10.53 9.11
N THR A 308 32.79 11.11 8.46
CA THR A 308 33.35 10.65 7.18
C THR A 308 34.53 9.69 7.34
N LYS A 309 34.89 9.31 8.58
CA LYS A 309 36.07 8.48 8.85
C LYS A 309 35.73 6.98 8.84
N THR A 310 36.41 6.27 7.94
CA THR A 310 36.34 4.81 7.70
C THR A 310 36.91 3.94 8.82
N ASP A 311 37.39 4.52 9.91
CA ASP A 311 37.97 3.75 11.01
C ASP A 311 36.86 3.06 11.81
N GLN A 312 36.65 1.78 11.52
CA GLN A 312 35.79 0.87 12.30
C GLN A 312 36.40 0.67 13.69
N LYS A 313 35.96 1.48 14.66
CA LYS A 313 36.51 1.46 16.03
C LYS A 313 35.62 0.67 16.99
N GLU A 314 36.27 -0.07 17.87
CA GLU A 314 35.73 -0.94 18.90
C GLU A 314 35.00 -0.21 20.05
N VAL A 315 34.27 -0.96 20.87
CA VAL A 315 33.65 -0.49 22.12
C VAL A 315 34.61 -0.68 23.30
N ILE A 316 35.33 -1.79 23.32
CA ILE A 316 36.29 -2.14 24.37
C ILE A 316 37.64 -2.44 23.73
N LYS A 317 38.70 -1.80 24.21
CA LYS A 317 40.07 -2.07 23.82
C LYS A 317 40.87 -2.65 24.99
N LEU A 318 41.57 -3.76 24.74
CA LEU A 318 42.30 -4.50 25.78
C LEU A 318 43.77 -4.80 25.43
N GLY A 319 44.63 -4.75 26.44
CA GLY A 319 46.02 -5.18 26.41
C GLY A 319 46.19 -6.70 26.41
N SER A 320 47.44 -7.16 26.30
CA SER A 320 47.77 -8.59 26.34
C SER A 320 47.41 -9.24 27.68
N ASP A 321 46.95 -10.48 27.60
CA ASP A 321 46.56 -11.36 28.70
C ASP A 321 45.46 -10.76 29.60
N SER A 322 44.65 -9.86 29.04
CA SER A 322 43.45 -9.33 29.67
C SER A 322 42.30 -10.34 29.64
N GLN A 323 41.26 -10.12 30.44
CA GLN A 323 40.10 -11.01 30.48
C GLN A 323 38.79 -10.26 30.68
N ILE A 324 37.71 -10.82 30.13
CA ILE A 324 36.34 -10.43 30.41
C ILE A 324 35.65 -11.67 31.00
N GLU A 325 35.22 -11.56 32.24
CA GLU A 325 34.55 -12.62 32.99
C GLU A 325 33.08 -12.24 33.20
N VAL A 326 32.18 -13.02 32.61
CA VAL A 326 30.72 -12.81 32.67
C VAL A 326 30.11 -14.04 33.33
N ASN A 327 29.81 -13.94 34.63
CA ASN A 327 29.42 -15.10 35.44
C ASN A 327 27.99 -14.94 35.95
N ALA A 328 27.01 -15.58 35.28
CA ALA A 328 25.59 -15.50 35.61
C ALA A 328 25.10 -14.06 35.90
N PRO A 329 25.38 -13.08 35.02
CA PRO A 329 24.96 -11.71 35.26
C PRO A 329 23.44 -11.61 35.20
N LYS A 330 22.87 -10.60 35.86
CA LYS A 330 21.50 -10.17 35.58
C LYS A 330 21.42 -9.62 34.16
N GLY A 331 22.37 -8.79 33.75
CA GLY A 331 22.52 -8.36 32.36
C GLY A 331 23.93 -7.88 32.04
N PHE A 332 24.48 -8.25 30.90
CA PHE A 332 25.77 -7.76 30.43
C PHE A 332 25.64 -7.44 28.95
N SER A 333 25.93 -6.22 28.53
CA SER A 333 25.89 -5.91 27.10
C SER A 333 27.07 -5.04 26.66
N ILE A 334 27.50 -5.32 25.43
CA ILE A 334 28.45 -4.49 24.70
C ILE A 334 27.73 -4.08 23.42
N THR A 335 27.56 -2.77 23.23
CA THR A 335 26.79 -2.22 22.11
C THR A 335 27.65 -1.20 21.36
N ASN A 336 27.88 -1.45 20.08
CA ASN A 336 28.52 -0.49 19.20
C ASN A 336 27.48 0.24 18.36
N GLY A 337 27.21 1.51 18.68
CA GLY A 337 26.32 2.34 17.88
C GLY A 337 26.83 2.64 16.48
N LYS A 338 28.13 2.45 16.19
CA LYS A 338 28.73 2.67 14.87
C LYS A 338 28.50 1.49 13.95
N LYS A 339 28.07 1.76 12.72
CA LYS A 339 27.81 0.72 11.72
C LYS A 339 29.12 0.04 11.31
N ASP A 340 29.06 -1.27 11.06
CA ASP A 340 30.19 -2.11 10.61
C ASP A 340 31.39 -2.17 11.58
N ALA A 341 31.27 -1.61 12.78
CA ALA A 341 32.35 -1.57 13.76
C ALA A 341 32.37 -2.78 14.71
N PRO A 342 33.57 -3.23 15.16
CA PRO A 342 33.69 -4.38 16.06
C PRO A 342 33.26 -4.07 17.50
N LEU A 343 32.97 -5.09 18.30
CA LEU A 343 32.68 -4.92 19.72
C LEU A 343 33.95 -4.73 20.56
N ILE A 344 34.94 -5.58 20.35
CA ILE A 344 36.16 -5.65 21.15
C ILE A 344 37.37 -5.63 20.20
N ASP A 345 38.42 -4.91 20.55
CA ASP A 345 39.76 -5.04 19.98
C ASP A 345 40.77 -5.39 21.08
N SER A 346 41.67 -6.33 20.83
CA SER A 346 42.64 -6.76 21.83
C SER A 346 43.97 -7.21 21.23
N VAL A 347 45.07 -6.98 21.95
CA VAL A 347 46.35 -7.65 21.63
C VAL A 347 46.21 -9.17 21.81
N LYS A 348 45.63 -9.57 22.94
CA LYS A 348 45.29 -10.95 23.31
C LYS A 348 44.48 -10.90 24.60
N ALA A 349 43.22 -11.30 24.57
CA ALA A 349 42.37 -11.39 25.76
C ALA A 349 41.60 -12.71 25.79
N LYS A 350 40.93 -12.98 26.91
CA LYS A 350 39.93 -14.06 27.01
C LYS A 350 38.56 -13.50 27.31
N LEU A 351 37.52 -14.09 26.72
CA LEU A 351 36.14 -13.87 27.11
C LEU A 351 35.56 -15.19 27.63
N ASN A 352 35.11 -15.14 28.88
CA ASN A 352 34.51 -16.26 29.59
C ASN A 352 33.06 -15.90 29.95
N ILE A 353 32.12 -16.76 29.57
CA ILE A 353 30.69 -16.62 29.83
C ILE A 353 30.22 -17.88 30.54
N LYS A 354 29.58 -17.74 31.71
CA LYS A 354 29.09 -18.87 32.51
C LYS A 354 27.62 -18.70 32.86
N MET A 355 26.86 -19.81 32.77
CA MET A 355 25.45 -19.95 33.15
C MET A 355 24.59 -18.79 32.66
N ALA A 356 24.53 -18.58 31.34
CA ALA A 356 23.85 -17.43 30.77
C ALA A 356 23.21 -17.70 29.40
N SER A 357 22.22 -16.87 29.06
CA SER A 357 21.77 -16.70 27.69
C SER A 357 22.69 -15.70 27.00
N LEU A 358 23.19 -16.02 25.79
CA LEU A 358 24.01 -15.16 24.94
C LEU A 358 23.22 -14.82 23.67
N LYS A 359 22.96 -13.53 23.46
CA LYS A 359 22.24 -12.95 22.32
C LYS A 359 23.18 -12.05 21.51
N VAL A 360 23.06 -12.07 20.18
CA VAL A 360 23.92 -11.25 19.28
C VAL A 360 23.15 -10.63 18.12
N TRP A 361 23.65 -9.51 17.61
CA TRP A 361 23.10 -8.79 16.46
C TRP A 361 24.19 -8.41 15.44
N ASN A 362 23.82 -8.36 14.15
CA ASN A 362 24.68 -7.90 13.06
C ASN A 362 25.20 -6.48 13.28
N LYS A 363 26.26 -6.05 12.60
CA LYS A 363 26.86 -4.71 12.76
C LYS A 363 26.07 -3.58 12.07
N ILE A 364 24.78 -3.48 12.37
CA ILE A 364 23.89 -2.48 11.78
C ILE A 364 24.08 -1.07 12.37
N GLY A 365 24.70 -0.94 13.55
CA GLY A 365 24.78 0.31 14.29
C GLY A 365 23.45 0.73 14.93
N GLY A 366 23.46 1.86 15.63
CA GLY A 366 22.28 2.38 16.34
C GLY A 366 21.99 1.68 17.67
N ASP A 367 20.71 1.65 18.05
CA ASP A 367 20.28 1.22 19.38
C ASP A 367 19.85 -0.27 19.46
N TYR A 368 19.83 -0.98 18.32
CA TYR A 368 19.55 -2.42 18.26
C TYR A 368 18.17 -2.83 18.80
N ASN A 369 17.13 -2.15 18.36
CA ASN A 369 15.75 -2.41 18.77
C ASN A 369 15.10 -3.64 18.10
N SER A 370 15.83 -4.35 17.22
CA SER A 370 15.33 -5.56 16.57
C SER A 370 15.54 -6.79 17.47
N LEU A 371 14.83 -7.88 17.17
CA LEU A 371 15.15 -9.20 17.75
C LEU A 371 16.62 -9.59 17.47
N PRO A 372 17.26 -10.37 18.36
CA PRO A 372 18.61 -10.86 18.14
C PRO A 372 18.69 -11.75 16.90
N LEU A 373 19.81 -11.67 16.18
CA LEU A 373 20.10 -12.56 15.05
C LEU A 373 20.18 -14.02 15.51
N ASN A 374 20.85 -14.23 16.64
CA ASN A 374 20.96 -15.55 17.27
C ASN A 374 20.88 -15.41 18.79
N SER A 375 20.39 -16.47 19.42
CA SER A 375 20.31 -16.62 20.87
C SER A 375 20.72 -18.04 21.25
N TRP A 376 21.60 -18.18 22.23
CA TRP A 376 22.06 -19.46 22.75
C TRP A 376 21.98 -19.48 24.27
N ILE A 377 21.76 -20.66 24.83
CA ILE A 377 21.90 -20.92 26.27
C ILE A 377 23.17 -21.75 26.45
N THR A 378 24.05 -21.33 27.35
CA THR A 378 25.32 -22.00 27.65
C THR A 378 25.58 -22.02 29.15
N GLY A 379 26.03 -23.17 29.66
CA GLY A 379 26.52 -23.29 31.02
C GLY A 379 27.97 -22.78 31.14
N SER A 380 28.78 -22.95 30.10
CA SER A 380 30.12 -22.39 30.00
C SER A 380 30.57 -22.21 28.55
N THR A 381 31.07 -21.01 28.24
CA THR A 381 31.74 -20.67 26.98
C THR A 381 33.02 -19.89 27.27
N SER A 382 34.12 -20.26 26.60
CA SER A 382 35.41 -19.59 26.68
C SER A 382 35.96 -19.39 25.28
N MET A 383 36.54 -18.23 25.01
CA MET A 383 37.24 -17.95 23.74
C MET A 383 38.41 -17.00 23.96
N ASP A 384 39.44 -17.13 23.12
CA ASP A 384 40.48 -16.13 23.01
C ASP A 384 40.00 -15.01 22.07
N ILE A 385 40.36 -13.77 22.37
CA ILE A 385 40.11 -12.60 21.53
C ILE A 385 41.45 -12.06 21.06
N LYS A 386 41.63 -11.94 19.76
CA LYS A 386 42.83 -11.37 19.15
C LYS A 386 42.42 -10.44 18.01
N ARG A 387 42.90 -9.20 18.10
CA ARG A 387 42.30 -8.05 17.42
C ARG A 387 40.80 -8.02 17.71
N ASN A 388 39.98 -8.03 16.66
CA ASN A 388 38.53 -8.03 16.68
C ASN A 388 37.88 -9.40 16.42
N GLU A 389 38.66 -10.48 16.46
CA GLU A 389 38.19 -11.84 16.16
C GLU A 389 38.26 -12.75 17.40
N SER A 390 37.39 -13.77 17.41
CA SER A 390 37.40 -14.85 18.40
C SER A 390 38.10 -16.09 17.85
N GLU A 391 39.00 -16.68 18.65
CA GLU A 391 39.73 -17.91 18.37
C GLU A 391 39.57 -18.92 19.52
N ASN A 392 39.86 -20.20 19.26
CA ASN A 392 39.85 -21.28 20.26
C ASN A 392 38.57 -21.36 21.12
N LEU A 393 37.41 -21.12 20.50
CA LEU A 393 36.12 -21.14 21.19
C LEU A 393 35.80 -22.57 21.67
N VAL A 394 35.54 -22.70 22.97
CA VAL A 394 35.06 -23.92 23.63
C VAL A 394 33.74 -23.60 24.31
N SER A 395 32.69 -24.36 24.01
CA SER A 395 31.38 -24.21 24.63
C SER A 395 30.74 -25.56 24.91
N ASP A 396 29.91 -25.63 25.94
CA ASP A 396 28.97 -26.74 26.13
C ASP A 396 27.78 -26.68 25.15
N ASN A 397 27.58 -25.56 24.46
CA ASN A 397 26.59 -25.41 23.40
C ASN A 397 27.24 -25.65 22.02
N TYR A 398 26.91 -26.77 21.39
CA TYR A 398 27.47 -27.15 20.09
C TYR A 398 27.20 -26.12 18.98
N GLN A 399 25.98 -25.56 18.92
CA GLN A 399 25.62 -24.59 17.87
C GLN A 399 26.38 -23.27 18.03
N LEU A 400 26.56 -22.82 19.28
CA LEU A 400 27.40 -21.67 19.58
C LEU A 400 28.85 -21.93 19.15
N GLN A 401 29.39 -23.11 19.48
CA GLN A 401 30.77 -23.46 19.15
C GLN A 401 31.05 -23.51 17.64
N GLN A 402 30.10 -23.94 16.83
CA GLN A 402 30.29 -24.02 15.38
C GLN A 402 30.11 -22.67 14.67
N ASN A 403 29.19 -21.83 15.14
CA ASN A 403 28.69 -20.70 14.35
C ASN A 403 29.09 -19.33 14.88
N PHE A 404 29.53 -19.24 16.14
CA PHE A 404 29.84 -17.95 16.74
C PHE A 404 31.19 -17.41 16.27
N LYS A 405 31.18 -16.16 15.80
CA LYS A 405 32.38 -15.37 15.53
C LYS A 405 32.18 -13.96 16.04
N LEU A 406 32.90 -13.58 17.09
CA LEU A 406 32.74 -12.27 17.74
C LEU A 406 32.83 -11.10 16.74
N GLY A 407 33.76 -11.22 15.79
CA GLY A 407 34.01 -10.22 14.76
C GLY A 407 32.84 -9.95 13.82
N ASN A 408 31.76 -10.73 13.84
CA ASN A 408 30.58 -10.51 12.98
C ASN A 408 29.49 -9.63 13.62
N TYR A 409 29.60 -9.32 14.91
CA TYR A 409 28.51 -8.72 15.67
C TYR A 409 28.82 -7.28 16.10
N GLY A 410 27.77 -6.47 16.18
CA GLY A 410 27.84 -5.08 16.68
C GLY A 410 27.08 -4.86 18.00
N LYS A 411 26.31 -5.86 18.44
CA LYS A 411 25.80 -5.96 19.81
C LYS A 411 25.94 -7.40 20.30
N LEU A 412 26.36 -7.54 21.56
CA LEU A 412 26.36 -8.78 22.32
C LEU A 412 25.65 -8.50 23.65
N SER A 413 24.72 -9.36 24.03
CA SER A 413 23.98 -9.29 25.31
C SER A 413 24.02 -10.66 25.99
N VAL A 414 24.21 -10.67 27.31
CA VAL A 414 24.31 -11.86 28.15
C VAL A 414 23.46 -11.71 29.41
N GLY A 415 22.69 -12.74 29.78
CA GLY A 415 21.84 -12.73 31.00
C GLY A 415 20.37 -12.44 30.72
N GLU A 416 19.62 -12.17 31.79
CA GLU A 416 18.21 -11.79 31.75
C GLU A 416 18.08 -10.27 31.49
N GLU A 417 18.21 -9.85 30.24
CA GLU A 417 17.62 -8.57 29.85
C GLU A 417 16.12 -8.69 30.18
N LYS A 418 15.62 -7.95 31.17
CA LYS A 418 14.19 -7.94 31.51
C LYS A 418 13.45 -7.44 30.26
N GLU A 419 12.98 -8.39 29.47
CA GLU A 419 12.09 -8.10 28.35
C GLU A 419 10.85 -7.41 28.94
N MET A 420 10.45 -6.29 28.33
CA MET A 420 9.21 -5.64 28.69
C MET A 420 8.07 -6.66 28.59
N ARG A 421 7.10 -6.60 29.51
CA ARG A 421 5.83 -7.29 29.30
C ARG A 421 5.30 -6.94 27.92
N GLU A 422 4.90 -7.99 27.20
CA GLU A 422 4.33 -7.87 25.87
C GLU A 422 3.18 -6.86 25.88
N THR A 423 3.29 -5.86 25.01
CA THR A 423 2.21 -4.91 24.80
C THR A 423 1.11 -5.63 24.04
N THR A 424 -0.13 -5.41 24.46
CA THR A 424 -1.31 -5.87 23.74
C THR A 424 -2.16 -4.66 23.38
N ILE A 425 -3.02 -4.82 22.38
CA ILE A 425 -4.04 -3.85 22.01
C ILE A 425 -5.32 -4.64 21.75
N ASN A 426 -6.41 -4.28 22.44
CA ASN A 426 -7.70 -4.91 22.24
C ASN A 426 -8.26 -4.53 20.86
N GLU A 427 -9.17 -5.35 20.33
CA GLU A 427 -9.82 -5.07 19.05
C GLU A 427 -10.53 -3.70 19.05
N LEU A 428 -10.46 -3.01 17.92
CA LEU A 428 -11.10 -1.71 17.71
C LEU A 428 -12.17 -1.82 16.63
N THR A 429 -13.27 -1.10 16.81
CA THR A 429 -14.31 -0.91 15.80
C THR A 429 -14.39 0.55 15.36
N THR A 430 -15.14 0.84 14.30
CA THR A 430 -15.44 2.22 13.86
C THR A 430 -16.11 3.07 14.95
N ASP A 431 -16.67 2.44 15.99
CA ASP A 431 -17.29 3.13 17.13
C ASP A 431 -16.37 3.29 18.33
N SER A 432 -15.20 2.66 18.35
CA SER A 432 -14.24 2.79 19.45
C SER A 432 -13.79 4.24 19.64
N THR A 433 -13.98 4.77 20.85
CA THR A 433 -13.47 6.08 21.29
C THR A 433 -12.31 5.96 22.28
N THR A 434 -11.89 4.74 22.58
CA THR A 434 -10.79 4.44 23.51
C THR A 434 -9.98 3.27 22.98
N VAL A 435 -8.66 3.32 23.13
CA VAL A 435 -7.75 2.19 22.90
C VAL A 435 -7.33 1.63 24.26
N THR A 436 -7.51 0.33 24.45
CA THR A 436 -7.19 -0.37 25.69
C THR A 436 -6.28 -1.55 25.41
N GLY A 437 -5.45 -1.91 26.37
CA GLY A 437 -4.60 -3.09 26.30
C GLY A 437 -3.77 -3.25 27.56
N THR A 438 -2.75 -4.09 27.48
CA THR A 438 -1.77 -4.31 28.55
C THR A 438 -0.37 -3.96 28.08
N GLY A 439 0.55 -3.70 29.02
CA GLY A 439 1.96 -3.47 28.75
C GLY A 439 2.79 -3.49 30.04
N GLU A 440 4.06 -3.10 29.94
CA GLU A 440 4.94 -2.99 31.12
C GLU A 440 4.45 -1.87 32.07
N PRO A 441 4.18 -2.16 33.36
CA PRO A 441 3.81 -1.16 34.36
C PRO A 441 4.75 0.06 34.38
N GLY A 442 4.16 1.26 34.37
CA GLY A 442 4.91 2.52 34.40
C GLY A 442 5.48 3.00 33.06
N ALA A 443 5.40 2.19 31.99
CA ALA A 443 5.80 2.58 30.65
C ALA A 443 4.96 3.74 30.09
N ASP A 444 5.57 4.62 29.29
CA ASP A 444 4.84 5.58 28.47
C ASP A 444 4.18 4.83 27.30
N ILE A 445 2.88 5.02 27.07
CA ILE A 445 2.16 4.39 25.94
C ILE A 445 1.84 5.45 24.89
N VAL A 446 2.15 5.17 23.64
CA VAL A 446 1.90 6.02 22.48
C VAL A 446 1.01 5.28 21.49
N ILE A 447 -0.11 5.88 21.11
CA ILE A 447 -1.06 5.30 20.15
C ILE A 447 -0.99 6.07 18.83
N THR A 448 -0.72 5.36 17.74
CA THR A 448 -0.67 5.93 16.38
C THR A 448 -1.71 5.26 15.48
N ALA A 449 -2.24 6.00 14.51
CA ALA A 449 -3.04 5.47 13.39
C ALA A 449 -2.33 5.81 12.09
N ASN A 450 -1.99 4.80 11.28
CA ASN A 450 -1.18 4.96 10.06
C ASN A 450 0.07 5.85 10.29
N ASN A 451 0.81 5.60 11.38
CA ASN A 451 1.99 6.36 11.82
C ASN A 451 1.73 7.82 12.28
N VAL A 452 0.48 8.25 12.44
CA VAL A 452 0.12 9.56 13.00
C VAL A 452 -0.30 9.41 14.45
N LEU A 453 0.27 10.21 15.36
CA LEU A 453 -0.10 10.21 16.78
C LEU A 453 -1.59 10.57 16.97
N ILE A 454 -2.34 9.68 17.62
CA ILE A 454 -3.76 9.91 17.96
C ILE A 454 -4.05 9.90 19.47
N GLY A 455 -3.11 9.45 20.29
CA GLY A 455 -3.22 9.50 21.75
C GLY A 455 -1.92 9.09 22.45
N SER A 456 -1.77 9.45 23.72
CA SER A 456 -0.65 9.02 24.57
C SER A 456 -1.04 9.00 26.04
N GLY A 457 -0.30 8.25 26.86
CA GLY A 457 -0.49 8.17 28.31
C GLY A 457 0.54 7.28 28.98
N LYS A 458 0.16 6.63 30.08
CA LYS A 458 1.01 5.65 30.79
C LYS A 458 0.27 4.32 31.00
N VAL A 459 1.05 3.25 31.05
CA VAL A 459 0.59 1.94 31.55
C VAL A 459 0.52 2.00 33.08
N LYS A 460 -0.62 1.60 33.64
CA LYS A 460 -0.85 1.58 35.10
C LYS A 460 0.00 0.51 35.78
N GLU A 461 0.11 0.60 37.11
CA GLU A 461 0.85 -0.38 37.93
C GLU A 461 0.31 -1.82 37.80
N ASP A 462 -0.99 -1.98 37.50
CA ASP A 462 -1.60 -3.28 37.24
C ASP A 462 -1.28 -3.86 35.84
N GLY A 463 -0.56 -3.09 35.00
CA GLY A 463 -0.18 -3.46 33.64
C GLY A 463 -1.20 -3.12 32.57
N THR A 464 -2.30 -2.43 32.89
CA THR A 464 -3.34 -2.03 31.91
C THR A 464 -3.16 -0.59 31.45
N TYR A 465 -3.65 -0.27 30.25
CA TYR A 465 -3.78 1.12 29.77
C TYR A 465 -5.14 1.34 29.10
N SER A 466 -5.60 2.59 29.11
CA SER A 466 -6.82 3.04 28.42
C SER A 466 -6.63 4.49 28.00
N ILE A 467 -6.61 4.73 26.69
CA ILE A 467 -6.28 6.02 26.07
C ILE A 467 -7.47 6.46 25.21
N GLU A 468 -8.00 7.65 25.47
CA GLU A 468 -9.06 8.24 24.63
C GLU A 468 -8.51 8.63 23.25
N VAL A 469 -9.25 8.29 22.20
CA VAL A 469 -8.92 8.61 20.81
C VAL A 469 -10.19 8.99 20.04
N LYS A 470 -10.04 9.70 18.92
CA LYS A 470 -11.16 9.90 17.99
C LYS A 470 -11.50 8.59 17.27
N LYS A 471 -12.77 8.41 16.89
CA LYS A 471 -13.21 7.30 16.03
C LYS A 471 -12.34 7.22 14.76
N GLN A 472 -11.95 6.01 14.41
CA GLN A 472 -11.11 5.71 13.25
C GLN A 472 -11.93 5.05 12.14
N LYS A 473 -11.50 5.17 10.89
CA LYS A 473 -12.18 4.53 9.74
C LYS A 473 -11.89 3.03 9.71
N LYS A 474 -12.84 2.23 9.20
CA LYS A 474 -12.65 0.81 8.88
C LYS A 474 -11.36 0.61 8.07
N GLY A 475 -10.56 -0.39 8.43
CA GLY A 475 -9.28 -0.70 7.79
C GLY A 475 -8.08 0.13 8.27
N THR A 476 -8.26 1.09 9.19
CA THR A 476 -7.14 1.85 9.76
C THR A 476 -6.27 0.96 10.65
N VAL A 477 -4.96 0.93 10.42
CA VAL A 477 -4.00 0.26 11.30
C VAL A 477 -3.70 1.17 12.49
N VAL A 478 -3.97 0.67 13.70
CA VAL A 478 -3.69 1.36 14.95
C VAL A 478 -2.60 0.59 15.70
N GLU A 479 -1.55 1.29 16.12
CA GLU A 479 -0.42 0.72 16.85
C GLU A 479 -0.31 1.35 18.24
N ALA A 480 -0.07 0.51 19.25
CA ALA A 480 0.24 0.88 20.62
C ALA A 480 1.70 0.57 20.91
N ASN A 481 2.47 1.58 21.30
CA ASN A 481 3.90 1.50 21.58
C ASN A 481 4.16 1.83 23.05
N ALA A 482 4.50 0.84 23.87
CA ALA A 482 4.92 1.03 25.25
C ALA A 482 6.43 1.26 25.31
N ILE A 483 6.88 2.28 26.05
CA ILE A 483 8.27 2.72 26.10
C ILE A 483 8.70 2.86 27.56
N LEU A 484 9.73 2.12 27.97
CA LEU A 484 10.31 2.23 29.31
C LEU A 484 11.81 1.95 29.29
N GLY A 485 12.60 2.84 29.89
CA GLY A 485 14.05 2.65 30.02
C GLY A 485 14.79 2.50 28.68
N GLY A 486 14.27 3.10 27.60
CA GLY A 486 14.84 2.99 26.25
C GLY A 486 14.49 1.71 25.49
N GLN A 487 13.69 0.81 26.09
CA GLN A 487 13.08 -0.33 25.41
C GLN A 487 11.69 0.05 24.89
N THR A 488 11.27 -0.60 23.79
CA THR A 488 9.92 -0.46 23.22
C THR A 488 9.29 -1.84 23.05
N SER A 489 8.04 -1.99 23.45
CA SER A 489 7.17 -3.12 23.11
C SER A 489 5.95 -2.58 22.36
N SER A 490 5.57 -3.24 21.27
CA SER A 490 4.54 -2.71 20.36
C SER A 490 3.48 -3.76 20.07
N ALA A 491 2.26 -3.32 19.88
CA ALA A 491 1.13 -4.13 19.43
C ALA A 491 0.34 -3.35 18.39
N SER A 492 -0.27 -4.04 17.43
CA SER A 492 -1.15 -3.38 16.45
C SER A 492 -2.46 -4.13 16.26
N THR A 493 -3.48 -3.39 15.86
CA THR A 493 -4.77 -3.92 15.44
C THR A 493 -5.30 -3.12 14.26
N VAL A 494 -6.27 -3.69 13.55
CA VAL A 494 -6.96 -3.02 12.45
C VAL A 494 -8.38 -2.71 12.91
N VAL A 495 -8.81 -1.47 12.67
CA VAL A 495 -10.16 -1.03 13.01
C VAL A 495 -11.17 -1.78 12.15
N LYS A 496 -11.99 -2.59 12.79
CA LYS A 496 -13.09 -3.32 12.16
C LYS A 496 -14.30 -2.39 11.97
N GLY A 497 -15.04 -2.57 10.89
CA GLY A 497 -16.36 -1.96 10.72
C GLY A 497 -17.40 -3.06 10.55
N GLU A 498 -18.65 -2.67 10.34
CA GLU A 498 -19.68 -3.59 9.88
C GLU A 498 -19.24 -4.25 8.55
N MET A 499 -19.52 -5.54 8.43
CA MET A 499 -19.22 -6.31 7.23
C MET A 499 -20.27 -6.01 6.16
N GLU A 500 -19.85 -5.85 4.91
CA GLU A 500 -20.79 -5.72 3.80
C GLU A 500 -21.69 -6.97 3.71
N GLU A 501 -22.97 -6.75 3.37
CA GLU A 501 -23.95 -7.82 3.28
C GLU A 501 -23.59 -8.78 2.15
N THR A 502 -23.56 -10.08 2.47
CA THR A 502 -23.34 -11.13 1.47
C THR A 502 -24.63 -11.34 0.70
N THR A 503 -24.53 -11.59 -0.59
CA THR A 503 -25.67 -11.98 -1.44
C THR A 503 -25.32 -13.25 -2.18
N ILE A 504 -26.34 -14.02 -2.58
CA ILE A 504 -26.20 -15.13 -3.52
C ILE A 504 -27.31 -14.99 -4.56
N ASN A 505 -26.92 -15.00 -5.84
CA ASN A 505 -27.84 -14.91 -6.96
C ASN A 505 -28.70 -16.18 -7.05
N GLU A 506 -29.80 -16.10 -7.78
CA GLU A 506 -30.68 -17.25 -8.01
C GLU A 506 -29.94 -18.41 -8.69
N LEU A 507 -30.25 -19.63 -8.27
CA LEU A 507 -29.72 -20.87 -8.84
C LEU A 507 -30.85 -21.67 -9.49
N THR A 508 -30.53 -22.36 -10.57
CA THR A 508 -31.41 -23.35 -11.22
C THR A 508 -30.79 -24.74 -11.11
N ALA A 509 -31.54 -25.79 -11.46
CA ALA A 509 -31.02 -27.15 -11.41
C ALA A 509 -29.85 -27.40 -12.39
N ASP A 510 -29.66 -26.53 -13.39
CA ASP A 510 -28.54 -26.58 -14.34
C ASP A 510 -27.36 -25.69 -13.94
N SER A 511 -27.48 -24.90 -12.86
CA SER A 511 -26.41 -24.00 -12.42
C SER A 511 -25.17 -24.78 -11.96
N THR A 512 -24.04 -24.51 -12.60
CA THR A 512 -22.71 -25.07 -12.25
C THR A 512 -21.82 -24.08 -11.51
N GLU A 513 -22.30 -22.86 -11.28
CA GLU A 513 -21.60 -21.80 -10.56
C GLU A 513 -22.59 -21.06 -9.65
N ALA A 514 -22.12 -20.68 -8.46
CA ALA A 514 -22.80 -19.75 -7.57
C ALA A 514 -22.10 -18.39 -7.64
N THR A 515 -22.88 -17.35 -7.90
CA THR A 515 -22.39 -15.97 -7.98
C THR A 515 -23.10 -15.10 -6.96
N GLY A 516 -22.48 -13.99 -6.58
CA GLY A 516 -23.03 -13.05 -5.61
C GLY A 516 -22.04 -11.94 -5.27
N THR A 517 -22.36 -11.19 -4.23
CA THR A 517 -21.52 -10.11 -3.70
C THR A 517 -21.24 -10.29 -2.22
N GLY A 518 -20.22 -9.59 -1.71
CA GLY A 518 -19.95 -9.48 -0.29
C GLY A 518 -18.69 -8.65 -0.03
N GLU A 519 -18.17 -8.70 1.20
CA GLU A 519 -16.96 -7.96 1.55
C GLU A 519 -15.75 -8.42 0.72
N ALA A 520 -15.10 -7.48 0.03
CA ALA A 520 -13.88 -7.73 -0.73
C ALA A 520 -12.79 -8.42 0.12
N GLY A 521 -12.16 -9.45 -0.45
CA GLY A 521 -11.10 -10.23 0.21
C GLY A 521 -11.60 -11.27 1.22
N ALA A 522 -12.91 -11.35 1.50
CA ALA A 522 -13.45 -12.39 2.36
C ALA A 522 -13.37 -13.78 1.68
N THR A 523 -13.16 -14.83 2.48
CA THR A 523 -13.36 -16.21 1.99
C THR A 523 -14.85 -16.50 1.91
N ILE A 524 -15.30 -17.15 0.85
CA ILE A 524 -16.71 -17.54 0.66
C ILE A 524 -16.83 -19.06 0.61
N GLU A 525 -17.73 -19.63 1.41
CA GLU A 525 -18.15 -21.03 1.34
C GLU A 525 -19.59 -21.12 0.85
N ILE A 526 -19.85 -22.03 -0.10
CA ILE A 526 -21.19 -22.36 -0.58
C ILE A 526 -21.58 -23.73 -0.02
N LYS A 527 -22.71 -23.81 0.69
CA LYS A 527 -23.14 -24.97 1.46
C LYS A 527 -24.54 -25.44 1.08
N VAL A 528 -24.76 -26.75 1.26
CA VAL A 528 -26.08 -27.37 1.31
C VAL A 528 -26.16 -28.13 2.63
N GLY A 529 -26.97 -27.65 3.57
CA GLY A 529 -26.90 -28.09 4.96
C GLY A 529 -25.49 -27.86 5.53
N ASP A 530 -24.92 -28.89 6.16
CA ASP A 530 -23.56 -28.81 6.74
C ASP A 530 -22.43 -29.08 5.73
N GLN A 531 -22.76 -29.46 4.48
CA GLN A 531 -21.77 -29.84 3.48
C GLN A 531 -21.34 -28.64 2.62
N VAL A 532 -20.03 -28.37 2.58
CA VAL A 532 -19.41 -27.43 1.63
C VAL A 532 -19.41 -28.05 0.23
N ILE A 533 -20.06 -27.38 -0.71
CA ILE A 533 -20.14 -27.80 -2.13
C ILE A 533 -19.29 -26.92 -3.05
N GLY A 534 -18.79 -25.79 -2.55
CA GLY A 534 -17.84 -24.92 -3.24
C GLY A 534 -17.21 -23.91 -2.30
N SER A 535 -16.03 -23.41 -2.66
CA SER A 535 -15.32 -22.39 -1.88
C SER A 535 -14.54 -21.45 -2.79
N GLY A 536 -14.37 -20.19 -2.38
CA GLY A 536 -13.58 -19.20 -3.10
C GLY A 536 -13.22 -17.98 -2.26
N THR A 537 -12.88 -16.89 -2.95
CA THR A 537 -12.61 -15.58 -2.35
C THR A 537 -13.37 -14.51 -3.10
N ILE A 538 -13.95 -13.56 -2.36
CA ILE A 538 -14.64 -12.39 -2.93
C ILE A 538 -13.58 -11.42 -3.48
N LYS A 539 -13.75 -11.00 -4.72
CA LYS A 539 -12.81 -10.10 -5.42
C LYS A 539 -12.83 -8.70 -4.81
N GLU A 540 -11.84 -7.89 -5.18
CA GLU A 540 -11.73 -6.48 -4.78
C GLU A 540 -12.92 -5.62 -5.21
N ASP A 541 -13.64 -6.01 -6.27
CA ASP A 541 -14.87 -5.35 -6.72
C ASP A 541 -16.12 -5.79 -5.94
N GLY A 542 -15.96 -6.65 -4.93
CA GLY A 542 -17.03 -7.17 -4.08
C GLY A 542 -17.79 -8.35 -4.68
N THR A 543 -17.40 -8.88 -5.85
CA THR A 543 -18.10 -9.99 -6.52
C THR A 543 -17.41 -11.34 -6.30
N TYR A 544 -18.17 -12.44 -6.34
CA TYR A 544 -17.62 -13.80 -6.39
C TYR A 544 -18.31 -14.65 -7.47
N SER A 545 -17.56 -15.63 -8.01
CA SER A 545 -18.10 -16.78 -8.74
C SER A 545 -17.39 -18.04 -8.28
N VAL A 546 -18.15 -19.02 -7.81
CA VAL A 546 -17.65 -20.28 -7.25
C VAL A 546 -18.27 -21.44 -8.02
N VAL A 547 -17.45 -22.29 -8.61
CA VAL A 547 -17.91 -23.52 -9.26
C VAL A 547 -18.51 -24.47 -8.22
N ILE A 548 -19.71 -24.97 -8.50
CA ILE A 548 -20.46 -25.90 -7.64
C ILE A 548 -21.01 -27.07 -8.48
N PRO A 549 -21.20 -28.25 -7.90
CA PRO A 549 -21.99 -29.30 -8.56
C PRO A 549 -23.45 -28.86 -8.71
N THR A 550 -24.12 -29.32 -9.77
CA THR A 550 -25.56 -29.07 -9.96
C THR A 550 -26.38 -29.59 -8.78
N GLN A 551 -27.43 -28.86 -8.44
CA GLN A 551 -28.30 -29.16 -7.30
C GLN A 551 -29.71 -29.48 -7.78
N LYS A 552 -30.44 -30.29 -7.03
CA LYS A 552 -31.85 -30.57 -7.34
C LYS A 552 -32.71 -29.34 -7.04
N GLU A 553 -33.80 -29.19 -7.79
CA GLU A 553 -34.85 -28.21 -7.49
C GLU A 553 -35.33 -28.34 -6.03
N GLY A 554 -35.55 -27.20 -5.38
CA GLY A 554 -36.03 -27.10 -4.00
C GLY A 554 -34.92 -27.18 -2.93
N VAL A 555 -33.67 -27.45 -3.30
CA VAL A 555 -32.53 -27.42 -2.36
C VAL A 555 -32.22 -25.98 -1.95
N THR A 556 -32.06 -25.74 -0.64
CA THR A 556 -31.56 -24.46 -0.12
C THR A 556 -30.03 -24.46 -0.15
N VAL A 557 -29.45 -23.45 -0.78
CA VAL A 557 -28.02 -23.22 -0.86
C VAL A 557 -27.69 -21.96 -0.06
N GLU A 558 -26.68 -22.06 0.81
CA GLU A 558 -26.22 -20.98 1.67
C GLU A 558 -24.82 -20.51 1.23
N ALA A 559 -24.61 -19.20 1.20
CA ALA A 559 -23.33 -18.55 0.99
C ALA A 559 -22.87 -17.90 2.30
N ILE A 560 -21.68 -18.26 2.78
CA ILE A 560 -21.10 -17.75 4.04
C ILE A 560 -19.79 -17.05 3.74
N ALA A 561 -19.76 -15.73 3.85
CA ALA A 561 -18.53 -14.94 3.74
C ALA A 561 -17.90 -14.77 5.12
N THR A 562 -16.58 -14.97 5.21
CA THR A 562 -15.82 -14.82 6.46
C THR A 562 -14.58 -13.97 6.25
N ILE A 563 -14.38 -12.96 7.11
CA ILE A 563 -13.15 -12.17 7.16
C ILE A 563 -12.89 -11.66 8.58
N ASN A 564 -11.64 -11.76 9.06
CA ASN A 564 -11.22 -11.28 10.39
C ASN A 564 -12.11 -11.76 11.56
N GLY A 565 -12.66 -12.98 11.45
CA GLY A 565 -13.55 -13.59 12.44
C GLY A 565 -15.01 -13.13 12.40
N GLN A 566 -15.39 -12.24 11.48
CA GLN A 566 -16.79 -11.87 11.23
C GLN A 566 -17.38 -12.71 10.09
N THR A 567 -18.69 -12.98 10.16
CA THR A 567 -19.43 -13.74 9.15
C THR A 567 -20.64 -12.97 8.64
N SER A 568 -20.92 -13.07 7.35
CA SER A 568 -22.11 -12.54 6.67
C SER A 568 -22.69 -13.64 5.78
N THR A 569 -24.01 -13.83 5.78
CA THR A 569 -24.66 -15.02 5.20
C THR A 569 -25.82 -14.65 4.30
N ALA A 570 -25.99 -15.37 3.19
CA ALA A 570 -27.17 -15.30 2.33
C ALA A 570 -27.61 -16.69 1.87
N THR A 571 -28.90 -16.84 1.56
CA THR A 571 -29.46 -18.12 1.08
C THR A 571 -30.27 -17.92 -0.19
N THR A 572 -30.32 -18.96 -1.01
CA THR A 572 -31.22 -19.06 -2.16
C THR A 572 -31.78 -20.48 -2.27
N ILE A 573 -32.91 -20.63 -2.94
CA ILE A 573 -33.53 -21.94 -3.22
C ILE A 573 -33.35 -22.23 -4.71
N VAL A 574 -32.84 -23.42 -5.02
CA VAL A 574 -32.63 -23.87 -6.39
C VAL A 574 -33.98 -24.03 -7.09
N LYS A 575 -34.18 -23.30 -8.19
CA LYS A 575 -35.38 -23.37 -9.03
C LYS A 575 -35.24 -24.48 -10.10
N ALA A 576 -36.35 -24.88 -10.70
CA ALA A 576 -36.32 -25.70 -11.90
C ALA A 576 -35.54 -24.98 -13.02
N SER A 577 -34.86 -25.74 -13.88
CA SER A 577 -34.28 -25.21 -15.11
C SER A 577 -35.37 -24.79 -16.08
N GLU A 578 -35.20 -23.65 -16.74
CA GLU A 578 -36.10 -23.24 -17.82
C GLU A 578 -35.95 -24.19 -19.02
N LYS A 579 -37.09 -24.62 -19.58
CA LYS A 579 -37.14 -25.52 -20.72
C LYS A 579 -37.43 -24.72 -21.99
N ASP A 580 -36.63 -24.94 -23.03
CA ASP A 580 -36.82 -24.28 -24.33
C ASP A 580 -37.63 -25.19 -25.26
N TYR A 581 -38.94 -24.97 -25.27
CA TYR A 581 -39.87 -25.63 -26.19
C TYR A 581 -40.26 -24.74 -27.37
N SER A 582 -39.50 -23.67 -27.62
CA SER A 582 -39.81 -22.71 -28.68
C SER A 582 -39.89 -23.40 -30.04
N ILE A 583 -40.76 -22.89 -30.89
CA ILE A 583 -40.93 -23.39 -32.25
C ILE A 583 -41.23 -22.26 -33.21
N THR A 584 -40.59 -22.31 -34.38
CA THR A 584 -40.90 -21.43 -35.51
C THR A 584 -41.14 -22.28 -36.75
N ALA A 585 -41.91 -21.77 -37.69
CA ALA A 585 -42.06 -22.39 -39.00
C ALA A 585 -41.71 -21.39 -40.09
N ASP A 586 -40.95 -21.86 -41.08
CA ASP A 586 -40.67 -21.09 -42.28
C ASP A 586 -41.94 -20.97 -43.14
N GLN A 587 -41.95 -19.98 -44.03
CA GLN A 587 -43.02 -19.80 -45.00
C GLN A 587 -43.13 -21.00 -45.95
N PHE A 588 -44.35 -21.42 -46.26
CA PHE A 588 -44.64 -22.51 -47.19
C PHE A 588 -45.30 -21.97 -48.45
N ILE A 589 -44.67 -22.18 -49.62
CA ILE A 589 -45.18 -21.69 -50.90
C ILE A 589 -46.07 -22.78 -51.51
N VAL A 590 -47.37 -22.51 -51.57
CA VAL A 590 -48.38 -23.47 -52.04
C VAL A 590 -48.14 -23.79 -53.52
N GLY A 591 -48.07 -25.08 -53.85
CA GLY A 591 -47.77 -25.58 -55.20
C GLY A 591 -46.28 -25.69 -55.54
N GLN A 592 -45.37 -25.19 -54.69
CA GLN A 592 -43.92 -25.26 -54.91
C GLN A 592 -43.17 -25.98 -53.78
N SER A 593 -43.46 -25.68 -52.51
CA SER A 593 -42.76 -26.25 -51.36
C SER A 593 -43.14 -27.73 -51.17
N THR A 594 -42.13 -28.60 -51.02
CA THR A 594 -42.31 -30.04 -50.73
C THR A 594 -42.19 -30.36 -49.23
N TYR A 595 -41.47 -29.52 -48.49
CA TYR A 595 -41.22 -29.69 -47.06
C TYR A 595 -41.61 -28.41 -46.33
N LEU A 596 -42.19 -28.59 -45.16
CA LEU A 596 -42.30 -27.55 -44.16
C LEU A 596 -41.09 -27.65 -43.21
N THR A 597 -40.38 -26.55 -43.07
CA THR A 597 -39.20 -26.45 -42.21
C THR A 597 -39.39 -25.41 -41.14
N GLY A 598 -38.53 -25.43 -40.14
CA GLY A 598 -38.52 -24.45 -39.07
C GLY A 598 -37.54 -24.85 -37.98
N LYS A 599 -37.45 -24.02 -36.94
CA LYS A 599 -36.52 -24.21 -35.82
C LYS A 599 -37.27 -24.61 -34.56
N VAL A 600 -36.56 -25.32 -33.68
CA VAL A 600 -37.06 -25.72 -32.36
C VAL A 600 -36.05 -25.41 -31.27
N GLY A 601 -36.58 -25.21 -30.07
CA GLY A 601 -35.81 -25.14 -28.83
C GLY A 601 -35.18 -26.48 -28.44
N SER A 602 -34.19 -26.42 -27.54
CA SER A 602 -33.36 -27.58 -27.17
C SER A 602 -34.09 -28.72 -26.48
N ASP A 603 -35.26 -28.46 -25.88
CA ASP A 603 -36.02 -29.45 -25.13
C ASP A 603 -37.15 -30.10 -25.96
N VAL A 604 -37.31 -29.72 -27.23
CA VAL A 604 -38.32 -30.30 -28.13
C VAL A 604 -37.89 -31.69 -28.60
N ALA A 605 -38.66 -32.71 -28.25
CA ALA A 605 -38.39 -34.09 -28.67
C ALA A 605 -38.95 -34.39 -30.07
N THR A 606 -40.16 -33.90 -30.38
CA THR A 606 -40.79 -34.06 -31.70
C THR A 606 -41.61 -32.84 -32.10
N VAL A 607 -41.83 -32.65 -33.39
CA VAL A 607 -42.71 -31.62 -33.95
C VAL A 607 -43.88 -32.27 -34.68
N ARG A 608 -45.09 -31.92 -34.25
CA ARG A 608 -46.33 -32.37 -34.88
C ARG A 608 -46.87 -31.29 -35.80
N VAL A 609 -47.20 -31.66 -37.04
CA VAL A 609 -47.78 -30.76 -38.03
C VAL A 609 -49.28 -31.02 -38.14
N TYR A 610 -50.05 -29.95 -38.02
CA TYR A 610 -51.49 -29.92 -38.21
C TYR A 610 -51.85 -29.18 -39.49
N VAL A 611 -52.76 -29.75 -40.27
CA VAL A 611 -53.39 -29.09 -41.44
C VAL A 611 -54.90 -29.21 -41.26
N ASN A 612 -55.61 -28.07 -41.26
CA ASN A 612 -57.05 -27.96 -41.04
C ASN A 612 -57.51 -28.73 -39.78
N GLY A 613 -56.75 -28.58 -38.69
CA GLY A 613 -57.04 -29.21 -37.39
C GLY A 613 -56.69 -30.70 -37.28
N LYS A 614 -56.21 -31.36 -38.34
CA LYS A 614 -55.82 -32.77 -38.32
C LYS A 614 -54.30 -32.91 -38.25
N ALA A 615 -53.79 -33.76 -37.34
CA ALA A 615 -52.38 -34.13 -37.32
C ALA A 615 -52.05 -34.96 -38.57
N VAL A 616 -51.12 -34.46 -39.40
CA VAL A 616 -50.76 -35.07 -40.69
C VAL A 616 -49.30 -35.52 -40.77
N ASN A 617 -48.43 -35.01 -39.90
CA ASN A 617 -47.03 -35.43 -39.82
C ASN A 617 -46.48 -35.29 -38.39
N ASN A 618 -45.48 -36.08 -38.03
CA ASN A 618 -44.76 -35.99 -36.77
C ASN A 618 -43.28 -36.32 -37.02
N VAL A 619 -42.37 -35.38 -36.75
CA VAL A 619 -40.94 -35.50 -37.10
C VAL A 619 -40.05 -35.23 -35.89
N THR A 620 -38.90 -35.90 -35.84
CA THR A 620 -37.84 -35.63 -34.86
C THR A 620 -36.90 -34.56 -35.41
N PRO A 621 -36.73 -33.42 -34.73
CA PRO A 621 -35.76 -32.40 -35.11
C PRO A 621 -34.32 -32.93 -35.13
N VAL A 622 -33.48 -32.38 -35.99
CA VAL A 622 -32.04 -32.65 -36.06
C VAL A 622 -31.32 -31.31 -36.03
N ASP A 623 -30.34 -31.17 -35.13
CA ASP A 623 -29.54 -29.94 -34.97
C ASP A 623 -30.39 -28.65 -34.78
N GLY A 624 -31.51 -28.76 -34.06
CA GLY A 624 -32.40 -27.62 -33.77
C GLY A 624 -33.36 -27.25 -34.91
N GLU A 625 -33.39 -28.03 -35.98
CA GLU A 625 -34.27 -27.81 -37.12
C GLU A 625 -35.20 -29.01 -37.36
N PHE A 626 -36.45 -28.74 -37.73
CA PHE A 626 -37.35 -29.79 -38.20
C PHE A 626 -37.59 -29.68 -39.70
N ARG A 627 -37.84 -30.83 -40.32
CA ARG A 627 -38.18 -30.93 -41.73
C ARG A 627 -39.28 -31.96 -41.92
N ALA A 628 -40.49 -31.50 -42.21
CA ALA A 628 -41.66 -32.34 -42.42
C ALA A 628 -42.05 -32.36 -43.90
N TYR A 629 -42.15 -33.54 -44.50
CA TYR A 629 -42.67 -33.69 -45.87
C TYR A 629 -44.18 -33.35 -45.89
N MET A 630 -44.61 -32.50 -46.83
CA MET A 630 -45.98 -32.03 -46.92
C MET A 630 -46.57 -32.26 -48.31
N SER A 631 -47.55 -33.17 -48.40
CA SER A 631 -48.40 -33.38 -49.59
C SER A 631 -49.85 -32.93 -49.38
N THR A 632 -50.19 -32.49 -48.16
CA THR A 632 -51.57 -32.17 -47.75
C THR A 632 -51.91 -30.69 -47.75
N ILE A 633 -50.91 -29.80 -47.90
CA ILE A 633 -51.12 -28.36 -48.06
C ILE A 633 -51.35 -28.09 -49.55
N SER A 634 -52.54 -27.60 -49.89
CA SER A 634 -53.01 -27.48 -51.29
C SER A 634 -53.57 -26.11 -51.62
N SER A 635 -53.90 -25.29 -50.61
CA SER A 635 -54.42 -23.94 -50.79
C SER A 635 -53.84 -22.99 -49.74
N THR A 636 -53.75 -21.71 -50.07
CA THR A 636 -53.44 -20.64 -49.12
C THR A 636 -54.53 -20.46 -48.05
N SER A 637 -55.71 -21.05 -48.24
CA SER A 637 -56.76 -21.11 -47.22
C SER A 637 -56.58 -22.25 -46.21
N ASP A 638 -55.63 -23.17 -46.40
CA ASP A 638 -55.39 -24.25 -45.44
C ASP A 638 -54.85 -23.67 -44.12
N GLU A 639 -55.40 -24.09 -42.98
CA GLU A 639 -54.89 -23.71 -41.67
C GLU A 639 -53.77 -24.67 -41.25
N VAL A 640 -52.53 -24.19 -41.28
CA VAL A 640 -51.35 -25.00 -40.97
C VAL A 640 -50.67 -24.48 -39.71
N LYS A 641 -50.46 -25.36 -38.74
CA LYS A 641 -49.65 -25.07 -37.55
C LYS A 641 -48.72 -26.22 -37.23
N VAL A 642 -47.61 -25.89 -36.60
CA VAL A 642 -46.68 -26.85 -36.01
C VAL A 642 -46.71 -26.71 -34.50
N VAL A 643 -46.56 -27.83 -33.80
CA VAL A 643 -46.59 -27.88 -32.33
C VAL A 643 -45.36 -28.64 -31.86
N SER A 644 -44.63 -28.07 -30.91
CA SER A 644 -43.52 -28.73 -30.24
C SER A 644 -44.04 -29.68 -29.15
N LEU A 645 -43.40 -30.84 -29.03
CA LEU A 645 -43.73 -31.85 -28.02
C LEU A 645 -42.51 -32.15 -27.15
N ASP A 646 -42.74 -32.38 -25.86
CA ASP A 646 -41.72 -32.89 -24.93
C ASP A 646 -41.45 -34.39 -25.14
N SER A 647 -40.50 -34.94 -24.38
CA SER A 647 -40.11 -36.36 -24.43
C SER A 647 -41.22 -37.32 -23.99
N GLU A 648 -42.25 -36.84 -23.30
CA GLU A 648 -43.43 -37.60 -22.89
C GLU A 648 -44.55 -37.54 -23.95
N GLY A 649 -44.40 -36.69 -24.96
CA GLY A 649 -45.34 -36.51 -26.06
C GLY A 649 -46.44 -35.46 -25.78
N ASN A 650 -46.28 -34.64 -24.74
CA ASN A 650 -47.20 -33.55 -24.45
C ASN A 650 -46.90 -32.34 -25.33
N GLU A 651 -47.94 -31.69 -25.84
CA GLU A 651 -47.83 -30.45 -26.62
C GLU A 651 -47.40 -29.28 -25.73
N LYS A 652 -46.50 -28.43 -26.24
CA LYS A 652 -45.92 -27.29 -25.50
C LYS A 652 -46.23 -25.95 -26.16
N GLU A 653 -45.54 -25.64 -27.24
CA GLU A 653 -45.71 -24.38 -27.97
C GLU A 653 -46.15 -24.64 -29.40
N GLU A 654 -46.82 -23.66 -30.01
CA GLU A 654 -47.30 -23.75 -31.39
C GLU A 654 -46.88 -22.55 -32.23
N ALA A 655 -46.60 -22.79 -33.50
CA ALA A 655 -46.35 -21.75 -34.50
C ALA A 655 -47.28 -21.95 -35.69
N LYS A 656 -47.90 -20.85 -36.14
CA LYS A 656 -48.64 -20.82 -37.39
C LYS A 656 -47.67 -20.76 -38.56
N VAL A 657 -47.98 -21.51 -39.61
CA VAL A 657 -47.21 -21.49 -40.86
C VAL A 657 -47.82 -20.43 -41.77
N SER A 658 -46.98 -19.54 -42.29
CA SER A 658 -47.40 -18.58 -43.32
C SER A 658 -47.49 -19.29 -44.67
N LEU A 659 -48.68 -19.33 -45.27
CA LEU A 659 -48.90 -19.87 -46.60
C LEU A 659 -48.99 -18.74 -47.63
N VAL A 660 -48.26 -18.86 -48.73
CA VAL A 660 -48.35 -17.91 -49.85
C VAL A 660 -48.48 -18.61 -51.19
N GLU A 661 -49.14 -17.94 -52.13
CA GLU A 661 -49.20 -18.35 -53.52
C GLU A 661 -47.90 -18.03 -54.25
N GLN A 662 -47.63 -18.82 -55.30
CA GLN A 662 -46.50 -18.56 -56.18
C GLN A 662 -46.72 -17.25 -56.96
N GLU A 663 -45.80 -16.30 -56.83
CA GLU A 663 -45.79 -15.13 -57.71
C GLU A 663 -45.27 -15.50 -59.10
N LEU A 664 -46.11 -15.33 -60.13
CA LEU A 664 -45.77 -15.59 -61.53
C LEU A 664 -45.61 -14.28 -62.30
N ILE A 665 -44.58 -14.18 -63.14
CA ILE A 665 -44.32 -13.00 -63.98
C ILE A 665 -45.10 -13.10 -65.30
N LEU A 666 -45.88 -12.08 -65.62
CA LEU A 666 -46.43 -11.83 -66.95
C LEU A 666 -46.70 -10.33 -67.07
N THR A 667 -46.09 -9.68 -68.05
CA THR A 667 -46.27 -8.24 -68.31
C THR A 667 -46.56 -8.02 -69.79
N ALA A 668 -47.16 -6.89 -70.15
CA ALA A 668 -47.32 -6.47 -71.53
C ALA A 668 -47.03 -4.97 -71.65
N ASN A 669 -46.21 -4.59 -72.61
CA ASN A 669 -45.93 -3.19 -72.93
C ASN A 669 -47.13 -2.54 -73.63
N ASP A 670 -47.25 -1.21 -73.49
CA ASP A 670 -48.24 -0.41 -74.23
C ASP A 670 -48.10 -0.64 -75.75
N TYR A 671 -49.23 -0.59 -76.47
CA TYR A 671 -49.30 -0.78 -77.91
C TYR A 671 -49.96 0.41 -78.60
N THR A 672 -49.28 1.02 -79.57
CA THR A 672 -49.87 2.10 -80.39
C THR A 672 -50.42 1.51 -81.69
N ILE A 673 -51.66 1.87 -82.07
CA ILE A 673 -52.31 1.36 -83.29
C ILE A 673 -51.42 1.66 -84.50
N GLY A 674 -50.98 0.59 -85.16
CA GLY A 674 -50.07 0.63 -86.30
C GLY A 674 -48.68 0.04 -86.02
N GLU A 675 -48.27 -0.12 -84.76
CA GLU A 675 -47.02 -0.79 -84.39
C GLU A 675 -47.06 -2.29 -84.72
N GLU A 676 -45.91 -2.88 -85.04
CA GLU A 676 -45.87 -4.26 -85.56
C GLU A 676 -46.15 -5.33 -84.47
N TYR A 677 -45.65 -5.13 -83.25
CA TYR A 677 -45.66 -6.14 -82.19
C TYR A 677 -46.15 -5.60 -80.85
N ILE A 678 -46.80 -6.48 -80.07
CA ILE A 678 -46.90 -6.36 -78.61
C ILE A 678 -45.75 -7.18 -78.01
N THR A 679 -45.08 -6.64 -77.01
CA THR A 679 -43.97 -7.28 -76.29
C THR A 679 -44.21 -7.28 -74.79
N GLY A 680 -43.50 -8.14 -74.05
CA GLY A 680 -43.59 -8.22 -72.59
C GLY A 680 -42.70 -9.31 -72.02
N GLU A 681 -42.77 -9.53 -70.71
CA GLU A 681 -42.02 -10.56 -69.97
C GLU A 681 -42.95 -11.68 -69.50
N TYR A 682 -42.40 -12.86 -69.26
CA TYR A 682 -43.14 -14.04 -68.79
C TYR A 682 -42.33 -14.89 -67.81
N ASP A 683 -43.00 -15.74 -67.04
CA ASP A 683 -42.39 -16.64 -66.08
C ASP A 683 -41.82 -17.90 -66.74
N LYS A 684 -40.71 -18.44 -66.22
CA LYS A 684 -40.05 -19.66 -66.74
C LYS A 684 -40.95 -20.90 -66.72
N GLU A 685 -41.99 -20.88 -65.89
CA GLU A 685 -42.99 -21.94 -65.82
C GLU A 685 -43.89 -22.03 -67.06
N ALA A 686 -43.96 -20.97 -67.87
CA ALA A 686 -44.82 -20.93 -69.05
C ALA A 686 -44.31 -21.86 -70.15
N THR A 687 -45.24 -22.58 -70.76
CA THR A 687 -45.00 -23.25 -72.04
C THR A 687 -45.49 -22.42 -73.22
N LYS A 688 -46.41 -21.46 -73.01
CA LYS A 688 -46.99 -20.60 -74.04
C LYS A 688 -47.41 -19.24 -73.45
N VAL A 689 -47.29 -18.19 -74.26
CA VAL A 689 -47.97 -16.89 -74.07
C VAL A 689 -48.78 -16.61 -75.33
N VAL A 690 -50.05 -16.20 -75.17
CA VAL A 690 -51.01 -16.09 -76.28
C VAL A 690 -51.72 -14.75 -76.21
N LEU A 691 -51.84 -14.07 -77.36
CA LEU A 691 -52.62 -12.86 -77.57
C LEU A 691 -54.11 -13.21 -77.67
N TYR A 692 -54.92 -12.57 -76.84
CA TYR A 692 -56.37 -12.61 -76.86
C TYR A 692 -56.92 -11.25 -77.26
N ILE A 693 -57.96 -11.25 -78.08
CA ILE A 693 -58.72 -10.06 -78.44
C ILE A 693 -60.19 -10.38 -78.23
N ASP A 694 -60.87 -9.56 -77.43
CA ASP A 694 -62.29 -9.71 -77.07
C ASP A 694 -62.63 -11.12 -76.54
N GLY A 695 -61.69 -11.71 -75.77
CA GLY A 695 -61.83 -13.03 -75.16
C GLY A 695 -61.51 -14.22 -76.07
N VAL A 696 -61.16 -13.98 -77.34
CA VAL A 696 -60.80 -15.04 -78.30
C VAL A 696 -59.28 -15.12 -78.45
N ALA A 697 -58.72 -16.34 -78.41
CA ALA A 697 -57.30 -16.56 -78.68
C ALA A 697 -57.00 -16.26 -80.15
N VAL A 698 -56.19 -15.24 -80.41
CA VAL A 698 -55.88 -14.79 -81.77
C VAL A 698 -54.56 -15.34 -82.26
N LYS A 699 -53.51 -15.31 -81.43
CA LYS A 699 -52.16 -15.67 -81.89
C LYS A 699 -51.23 -16.08 -80.76
N ASN A 700 -50.40 -17.10 -81.00
CA ASN A 700 -49.31 -17.46 -80.09
C ASN A 700 -48.16 -16.46 -80.22
N SER A 701 -47.54 -16.10 -79.10
CA SER A 701 -46.31 -15.30 -79.06
C SER A 701 -45.08 -16.16 -79.39
N SER A 702 -44.02 -15.52 -79.89
CA SER A 702 -42.66 -16.08 -79.87
C SER A 702 -42.06 -15.83 -78.49
N LEU A 703 -41.60 -16.88 -77.81
CA LEU A 703 -40.95 -16.80 -76.50
C LEU A 703 -39.43 -16.81 -76.67
N ASP A 704 -38.75 -15.98 -75.90
CA ASP A 704 -37.30 -15.99 -75.72
C ASP A 704 -36.99 -16.53 -74.31
N PRO A 705 -36.45 -17.75 -74.18
CA PRO A 705 -36.12 -18.34 -72.88
C PRO A 705 -34.83 -17.79 -72.27
N GLU A 706 -33.97 -17.08 -73.02
CA GLU A 706 -32.76 -16.47 -72.47
C GLU A 706 -33.09 -15.18 -71.73
N THR A 707 -33.97 -14.35 -72.32
CA THR A 707 -34.34 -13.05 -71.76
C THR A 707 -35.66 -13.06 -71.01
N MET A 708 -36.39 -14.18 -71.02
CA MET A 708 -37.74 -14.29 -70.45
C MET A 708 -38.74 -13.27 -71.01
N THR A 709 -38.57 -12.92 -72.29
CA THR A 709 -39.45 -11.99 -73.02
C THR A 709 -40.28 -12.69 -74.10
N TYR A 710 -41.38 -12.08 -74.49
CA TYR A 710 -42.17 -12.53 -75.64
C TYR A 710 -42.47 -11.38 -76.60
N LYS A 711 -42.76 -11.75 -77.85
CA LYS A 711 -43.30 -10.83 -78.86
C LYS A 711 -44.41 -11.49 -79.70
N VAL A 712 -45.45 -10.73 -80.03
CA VAL A 712 -46.58 -11.18 -80.87
C VAL A 712 -47.01 -10.10 -81.84
N ALA A 713 -47.16 -10.43 -83.11
CA ALA A 713 -47.54 -9.45 -84.13
C ALA A 713 -49.01 -9.02 -83.98
N ALA A 714 -49.26 -7.71 -83.93
CA ALA A 714 -50.55 -7.11 -83.55
C ALA A 714 -51.15 -6.12 -84.57
N ASN A 715 -50.35 -5.50 -85.46
CA ASN A 715 -50.77 -4.46 -86.42
C ASN A 715 -52.01 -4.75 -87.29
N LYS A 716 -52.32 -6.01 -87.56
CA LYS A 716 -53.48 -6.39 -88.39
C LYS A 716 -54.71 -6.80 -87.59
N VAL A 717 -54.57 -6.97 -86.28
CA VAL A 717 -55.60 -7.56 -85.42
C VAL A 717 -56.02 -6.61 -84.29
N VAL A 718 -55.12 -5.72 -83.85
CA VAL A 718 -55.42 -4.60 -82.96
C VAL A 718 -55.53 -3.33 -83.81
N THR A 719 -56.76 -2.92 -84.08
CA THR A 719 -57.14 -1.86 -85.03
C THR A 719 -57.89 -0.71 -84.37
N SER A 720 -58.38 -0.90 -83.14
CA SER A 720 -59.04 0.12 -82.34
C SER A 720 -58.62 0.00 -80.88
N LYS A 721 -58.57 1.13 -80.17
CA LYS A 721 -58.36 1.19 -78.72
C LYS A 721 -59.52 0.59 -77.92
N ASP A 722 -60.67 0.39 -78.55
CA ASP A 722 -61.86 -0.18 -77.92
C ASP A 722 -61.80 -1.72 -77.83
N GLN A 723 -60.85 -2.37 -78.51
CA GLN A 723 -60.68 -3.81 -78.43
C GLN A 723 -60.09 -4.22 -77.08
N LYS A 724 -60.65 -5.26 -76.45
CA LYS A 724 -60.07 -5.82 -75.21
C LYS A 724 -58.88 -6.70 -75.58
N VAL A 725 -57.68 -6.15 -75.45
CA VAL A 725 -56.43 -6.85 -75.78
C VAL A 725 -55.78 -7.41 -74.52
N GLU A 726 -55.49 -8.70 -74.50
CA GLU A 726 -54.93 -9.40 -73.34
C GLU A 726 -53.84 -10.39 -73.73
N MET A 727 -52.89 -10.62 -72.83
CA MET A 727 -51.83 -11.60 -72.95
C MET A 727 -52.02 -12.66 -71.87
N VAL A 728 -51.97 -13.93 -72.27
CA VAL A 728 -52.30 -15.06 -71.39
C VAL A 728 -51.15 -16.06 -71.41
N MET A 729 -50.60 -16.31 -70.24
CA MET A 729 -49.53 -17.28 -69.99
C MET A 729 -50.12 -18.62 -69.53
N SER A 730 -49.61 -19.73 -70.04
CA SER A 730 -50.10 -21.08 -69.71
C SER A 730 -48.97 -22.12 -69.64
N LYS A 731 -49.17 -23.14 -68.79
CA LYS A 731 -48.34 -24.35 -68.69
C LYS A 731 -49.17 -25.55 -69.11
N GLY A 732 -48.89 -26.09 -70.30
CA GLY A 732 -49.76 -27.09 -70.92
C GLY A 732 -51.14 -26.51 -71.26
N ALA A 733 -52.19 -27.07 -70.67
CA ALA A 733 -53.58 -26.61 -70.84
C ALA A 733 -54.05 -25.62 -69.74
N THR A 734 -53.23 -25.40 -68.71
CA THR A 734 -53.61 -24.59 -67.55
C THR A 734 -53.20 -23.13 -67.76
N GLU A 735 -54.16 -22.22 -67.64
CA GLU A 735 -53.89 -20.78 -67.57
C GLU A 735 -53.17 -20.46 -66.25
N LEU A 736 -52.01 -19.82 -66.35
CA LEU A 736 -51.17 -19.43 -65.22
C LEU A 736 -51.42 -17.98 -64.79
N LYS A 737 -51.49 -17.07 -65.77
CA LYS A 737 -51.69 -15.63 -65.53
C LYS A 737 -52.21 -14.95 -66.79
N ARG A 738 -53.00 -13.88 -66.62
CA ARG A 738 -53.54 -13.04 -67.69
C ARG A 738 -53.33 -11.57 -67.37
N VAL A 739 -52.92 -10.79 -68.36
CA VAL A 739 -52.73 -9.34 -68.24
C VAL A 739 -53.34 -8.60 -69.42
N SER A 740 -53.83 -7.38 -69.20
CA SER A 740 -54.34 -6.53 -70.27
C SER A 740 -53.22 -5.73 -70.93
N VAL A 741 -53.38 -5.45 -72.23
CA VAL A 741 -52.49 -4.58 -73.01
C VAL A 741 -53.18 -3.23 -73.16
N ASN A 742 -52.47 -2.14 -72.90
CA ASN A 742 -52.97 -0.78 -73.05
C ASN A 742 -52.77 -0.27 -74.48
N VAL A 743 -53.83 0.15 -75.17
CA VAL A 743 -53.82 0.51 -76.62
C VAL A 743 -53.98 2.02 -76.84
N LYS A 744 -53.14 2.64 -77.72
CA LYS A 744 -53.09 4.09 -77.99
C LYS A 744 -53.38 4.46 -79.47
N ASP A 745 -53.95 5.66 -79.71
CA ASP A 745 -54.24 6.23 -81.05
C ASP A 745 -52.98 6.78 -81.78
N ALA A 746 -53.04 6.97 -83.12
CA ALA A 746 -51.98 7.58 -83.93
C ALA A 746 -52.12 9.14 -84.07
N PRO A 747 -51.03 9.92 -84.21
CA PRO A 747 -51.05 11.40 -84.24
C PRO A 747 -51.50 12.08 -85.58
N ILE A 748 -52.01 13.34 -85.53
CA ILE A 748 -52.57 14.16 -86.66
C ILE A 748 -51.63 15.35 -87.05
N PRO A 749 -51.50 15.80 -88.34
CA PRO A 749 -50.63 16.94 -88.77
C PRO A 749 -51.29 18.36 -88.79
N GLU A 750 -50.50 19.45 -88.72
CA GLU A 750 -50.92 20.90 -88.82
C GLU A 750 -50.40 21.60 -90.11
N TYR A 751 -51.13 22.61 -90.66
CA TYR A 751 -50.80 23.35 -91.91
C TYR A 751 -50.78 24.89 -91.74
N THR A 752 -50.08 25.65 -92.62
CA THR A 752 -49.99 27.14 -92.55
C THR A 752 -50.64 27.87 -93.75
N LEU A 753 -51.47 28.89 -93.49
CA LEU A 753 -52.00 29.84 -94.50
C LEU A 753 -52.10 31.24 -93.89
N THR A 754 -51.73 32.29 -94.63
CA THR A 754 -51.85 33.69 -94.18
C THR A 754 -52.42 34.58 -95.28
N ALA A 755 -52.95 35.74 -94.91
CA ALA A 755 -53.35 36.80 -95.82
C ALA A 755 -52.98 38.17 -95.25
N ASN A 756 -52.44 39.05 -96.08
CA ASN A 756 -52.17 40.44 -95.74
C ASN A 756 -53.46 41.26 -95.85
N ASP A 757 -53.56 42.33 -95.06
CA ASP A 757 -54.64 43.31 -95.13
C ASP A 757 -54.74 43.92 -96.54
N TYR A 758 -55.96 44.31 -96.94
CA TYR A 758 -56.27 44.83 -98.27
C TYR A 758 -56.99 46.17 -98.21
N THR A 759 -56.47 47.19 -98.87
CA THR A 759 -57.11 48.51 -98.92
C THR A 759 -57.93 48.65 -100.21
N ILE A 760 -59.18 49.13 -100.11
CA ILE A 760 -60.09 49.26 -101.26
C ILE A 760 -59.45 50.14 -102.33
N GLY A 761 -59.30 49.57 -103.52
CA GLY A 761 -58.65 50.21 -104.67
C GLY A 761 -57.27 49.64 -104.99
N GLU A 762 -56.62 48.91 -104.07
CA GLU A 762 -55.38 48.19 -104.36
C GLU A 762 -55.61 47.05 -105.36
N GLU A 763 -54.62 46.78 -106.21
CA GLU A 763 -54.82 45.83 -107.30
C GLU A 763 -54.95 44.38 -106.81
N TYR A 764 -54.25 43.98 -105.74
CA TYR A 764 -54.14 42.58 -105.30
C TYR A 764 -54.24 42.39 -103.77
N ILE A 765 -54.83 41.27 -103.35
CA ILE A 765 -54.61 40.66 -102.02
C ILE A 765 -53.40 39.73 -102.13
N THR A 766 -52.54 39.68 -101.10
CA THR A 766 -51.36 38.82 -101.05
C THR A 766 -51.25 38.06 -99.72
N GLY A 767 -50.49 36.97 -99.64
CA GLY A 767 -50.24 36.20 -98.42
C GLY A 767 -49.32 35.00 -98.64
N THR A 768 -49.12 34.14 -97.63
CA THR A 768 -48.32 32.90 -97.71
C THR A 768 -49.15 31.62 -97.54
N TYR A 769 -48.64 30.48 -98.00
CA TYR A 769 -49.34 29.19 -97.93
C TYR A 769 -48.40 28.00 -97.68
N ASP A 770 -48.93 26.85 -97.23
CA ASP A 770 -48.17 25.62 -96.96
C ASP A 770 -47.78 24.89 -98.24
N LYS A 771 -46.61 24.23 -98.26
CA LYS A 771 -46.14 23.43 -99.41
C LYS A 771 -47.11 22.32 -99.82
N ALA A 772 -47.96 21.85 -98.91
CA ALA A 772 -48.99 20.86 -99.18
C ALA A 772 -50.13 21.40 -100.05
N ALA A 773 -50.27 22.72 -100.22
CA ALA A 773 -51.33 23.29 -101.02
C ALA A 773 -51.14 23.05 -102.52
N THR A 774 -52.25 22.74 -103.18
CA THR A 774 -52.35 22.76 -104.64
C THR A 774 -53.04 24.03 -105.17
N LYS A 775 -53.85 24.71 -104.33
CA LYS A 775 -54.58 25.94 -104.66
C LYS A 775 -54.76 26.83 -103.43
N VAL A 776 -54.75 28.14 -103.65
CA VAL A 776 -55.26 29.15 -102.72
C VAL A 776 -56.30 30.02 -103.44
N VAL A 777 -57.50 30.13 -102.88
CA VAL A 777 -58.67 30.70 -103.57
C VAL A 777 -59.26 31.83 -102.75
N LEU A 778 -59.58 32.95 -103.41
CA LEU A 778 -60.30 34.08 -102.85
C LEU A 778 -61.79 33.77 -102.79
N TYR A 779 -62.34 33.87 -101.59
CA TYR A 779 -63.77 33.84 -101.31
C TYR A 779 -64.24 35.23 -100.88
N ILE A 780 -65.41 35.65 -101.36
CA ILE A 780 -66.10 36.84 -100.86
C ILE A 780 -67.53 36.41 -100.52
N ASP A 781 -67.96 36.71 -99.29
CA ASP A 781 -69.26 36.35 -98.74
C ASP A 781 -69.58 34.84 -98.91
N GLY A 782 -68.55 34.00 -98.74
CA GLY A 782 -68.65 32.55 -98.83
C GLY A 782 -68.69 31.98 -100.26
N GLN A 783 -68.66 32.82 -101.30
CA GLN A 783 -68.59 32.37 -102.70
C GLN A 783 -67.17 32.41 -103.25
N VAL A 784 -66.83 31.41 -104.08
CA VAL A 784 -65.56 31.40 -104.83
C VAL A 784 -65.56 32.55 -105.82
N VAL A 785 -64.62 33.47 -105.65
CA VAL A 785 -64.47 34.61 -106.55
C VAL A 785 -63.36 34.35 -107.56
N LYS A 786 -62.16 33.99 -107.09
CA LYS A 786 -61.01 33.87 -107.99
C LYS A 786 -59.90 33.00 -107.43
N ASN A 787 -59.23 32.24 -108.29
CA ASN A 787 -57.99 31.56 -107.93
C ASN A 787 -56.84 32.57 -107.82
N SER A 788 -55.98 32.38 -106.83
CA SER A 788 -54.75 33.15 -106.69
C SER A 788 -53.68 32.65 -107.66
N ALA A 789 -52.79 33.55 -108.09
CA ALA A 789 -51.52 33.17 -108.68
C ALA A 789 -50.57 32.80 -107.54
N LEU A 790 -50.14 31.52 -107.50
CA LEU A 790 -49.19 31.02 -106.51
C LEU A 790 -47.76 31.20 -107.02
N ASP A 791 -46.87 31.60 -106.12
CA ASP A 791 -45.43 31.58 -106.31
C ASP A 791 -44.83 30.45 -105.44
N PRO A 792 -44.49 29.29 -106.02
CA PRO A 792 -43.94 28.16 -105.28
C PRO A 792 -42.49 28.37 -104.82
N GLU A 793 -41.76 29.38 -105.33
CA GLU A 793 -40.40 29.67 -104.86
C GLU A 793 -40.43 30.40 -103.52
N THR A 794 -41.37 31.34 -103.36
CA THR A 794 -41.49 32.16 -102.15
C THR A 794 -42.60 31.69 -101.21
N MET A 795 -43.41 30.71 -101.62
CA MET A 795 -44.61 30.25 -100.92
C MET A 795 -45.61 31.39 -100.67
N THR A 796 -45.68 32.34 -101.60
CA THR A 796 -46.62 33.47 -101.56
C THR A 796 -47.69 33.33 -102.63
N TYR A 797 -48.81 34.02 -102.45
CA TYR A 797 -49.82 34.15 -103.50
C TYR A 797 -50.24 35.60 -103.69
N LYS A 798 -50.79 35.90 -104.86
CA LYS A 798 -51.50 37.14 -105.12
C LYS A 798 -52.78 36.93 -105.94
N VAL A 799 -53.83 37.69 -105.63
CA VAL A 799 -55.12 37.60 -106.32
C VAL A 799 -55.71 38.99 -106.54
N ALA A 800 -56.14 39.28 -107.77
CA ALA A 800 -56.63 40.62 -108.11
C ALA A 800 -57.99 40.89 -107.44
N ALA A 801 -58.10 42.03 -106.74
CA ALA A 801 -59.24 42.35 -105.87
C ALA A 801 -59.91 43.73 -106.12
N ASN A 802 -59.24 44.69 -106.78
CA ASN A 802 -59.70 46.09 -106.98
C ASN A 802 -61.09 46.32 -107.60
N LYS A 803 -61.72 45.30 -108.19
CA LYS A 803 -63.07 45.39 -108.79
C LYS A 803 -64.10 44.51 -108.11
N VAL A 804 -63.68 43.65 -107.17
CA VAL A 804 -64.53 42.64 -106.52
C VAL A 804 -64.63 42.86 -105.02
N VAL A 805 -63.59 43.44 -104.41
CA VAL A 805 -63.63 43.98 -103.04
C VAL A 805 -63.84 45.48 -103.15
N THR A 806 -65.04 45.94 -102.81
CA THR A 806 -65.56 47.30 -103.03
C THR A 806 -66.12 47.95 -101.76
N SER A 807 -66.30 47.16 -100.69
CA SER A 807 -66.73 47.64 -99.37
C SER A 807 -65.99 46.89 -98.27
N VAL A 808 -65.73 47.57 -97.16
CA VAL A 808 -65.19 46.98 -95.94
C VAL A 808 -66.15 45.98 -95.28
N ASP A 809 -67.44 46.01 -95.65
CA ASP A 809 -68.45 45.09 -95.13
C ASP A 809 -68.42 43.70 -95.79
N GLN A 810 -67.66 43.51 -96.87
CA GLN A 810 -67.54 42.22 -97.55
C GLN A 810 -66.68 41.24 -96.73
N LYS A 811 -67.17 40.02 -96.50
CA LYS A 811 -66.37 38.98 -95.83
C LYS A 811 -65.41 38.37 -96.83
N VAL A 812 -64.15 38.78 -96.77
CA VAL A 812 -63.09 38.32 -97.69
C VAL A 812 -62.26 37.24 -97.01
N GLU A 813 -62.10 36.08 -97.64
CA GLU A 813 -61.36 34.93 -97.11
C GLU A 813 -60.44 34.31 -98.16
N MET A 814 -59.33 33.72 -97.69
CA MET A 814 -58.41 32.93 -98.49
C MET A 814 -58.44 31.50 -97.99
N VAL A 815 -58.61 30.55 -98.90
CA VAL A 815 -58.76 29.13 -98.58
C VAL A 815 -57.70 28.31 -99.29
N MET A 816 -56.97 27.49 -98.53
CA MET A 816 -55.93 26.60 -99.01
C MET A 816 -56.43 25.16 -99.10
N SER A 817 -56.14 24.48 -100.21
CA SER A 817 -56.58 23.09 -100.43
C SER A 817 -55.52 22.23 -101.12
N ASN A 818 -55.48 20.94 -100.77
CA ASN A 818 -54.76 19.90 -101.52
C ASN A 818 -55.77 19.01 -102.25
N GLY A 819 -55.85 19.14 -103.57
CA GLY A 819 -56.91 18.53 -104.36
C GLY A 819 -58.28 19.13 -104.01
N THR A 820 -59.19 18.30 -103.51
CA THR A 820 -60.54 18.68 -103.07
C THR A 820 -60.64 18.94 -101.56
N THR A 821 -59.58 18.65 -100.80
CA THR A 821 -59.58 18.77 -99.34
C THR A 821 -59.14 20.18 -98.95
N GLU A 822 -60.01 20.90 -98.23
CA GLU A 822 -59.64 22.14 -97.55
C GLU A 822 -58.64 21.80 -96.43
N LEU A 823 -57.47 22.45 -96.47
CA LEU A 823 -56.42 22.28 -95.48
C LEU A 823 -56.48 23.36 -94.40
N GLU A 824 -56.73 24.61 -94.80
CA GLU A 824 -56.76 25.77 -93.90
C GLU A 824 -57.55 26.92 -94.54
N ARG A 825 -58.15 27.80 -93.73
CA ARG A 825 -58.93 28.97 -94.18
C ARG A 825 -58.64 30.18 -93.30
N VAL A 826 -58.34 31.32 -93.92
CA VAL A 826 -58.07 32.57 -93.22
C VAL A 826 -58.92 33.72 -93.74
N THR A 827 -59.27 34.66 -92.86
CA THR A 827 -59.99 35.89 -93.22
C THR A 827 -58.99 36.99 -93.60
N VAL A 828 -59.31 37.77 -94.63
CA VAL A 828 -58.56 38.96 -95.07
C VAL A 828 -59.20 40.19 -94.43
N ASN A 829 -58.40 41.03 -93.79
CA ASN A 829 -58.86 42.30 -93.23
C ASN A 829 -58.95 43.37 -94.33
N VAL A 830 -60.10 44.05 -94.49
CA VAL A 830 -60.33 45.04 -95.56
C VAL A 830 -60.39 46.46 -94.99
N LEU A 831 -59.63 47.38 -95.59
CA LEU A 831 -59.44 48.77 -95.17
C LEU A 831 -59.94 49.75 -96.26
N LEU A 832 -60.25 51.01 -95.87
CA LEU A 832 -60.79 52.07 -96.77
C LEU A 832 -59.72 52.80 -97.58
#